data_AF-A0A101I9J2-F1
#
_entry.id   AF-A0A101I9J2-F1
#
_cell.length_a   1.000
_cell.length_b   1.000
_cell.length_c   1.000
_cell.angle_alpha   90.00
_cell.angle_beta   90.00
_cell.angle_gamma   90.00
#
_symmetry.space_group_name_H-M   'P 1'
#
loop_
_entity.id
_entity.type
_entity.pdbx_description
1 polymer ?
#
loop_
_entity_poly.entity_id
_entity_poly.type
_entity_poly.pdbx_seq_one_letter_code
_entity_poly.pdbx_strand_id
1 'polypeptide(L)'
;HWEVNGERVDGRVIALETNSPMMIVAVYKSKEESTLEVLSDPAGLVFNLNSGTYSSPKSFVFEKGTSVQISFPALQEKDVDADLVGNDTRYIFSKWADGSTTNAKTFELGADTGLRAIYTTEFLVDVSSEFTEIDGSGWHKKGSTLNLAAPEVSGFRFAMWLVNGSAIEQNFIAVTIDSPKKIVAVYEKIEETNKTLRVSTTPEGLLIKLDNKQTVSPFEISAAEGTSHSFSVISPQEKDLSNLVTGTDVRYVFSSWNDGIISLNRTVKLDSDFSFTANMDKELKVETSTQPAGVVQISGSGWYYEGSSITLKASSVAGYNFMYWVINGVNAGDSSSLDYVVSEPLSVKAVYNSIPVVSFEDISITKGDTLRLTLTDYASDKDGDTLEYSLVSGPGSISDGTYTVDSSLISYGKHDISIRVSDGRGGSVTGMFTLTVIEENNAPTAPNTPFPVSGSVDQELSVTLSWECVDPDGDALVYDVYFGTSSSPANVASGISSNTWQTGELTEGATYYWRVVAKDTKGATSESQIWNFTTRNSVPADGVDKVGPVYSGNVLLVSNESTNAYSYENTGSLSESFLQTASVQEGLPLEAYAMNPILPEPDGLTLDMLVDSSGQFEIASVGSTSEFWVYNYKTNQTEKLTATLQYVGSQSEIWVENTDEITLTYAQQLGSEFDNVIYPLVTSYFYSPSDVDGNGRVKILCFDIKDNFETTGSYYAGYFSSGDLYNHSTSNKGEIFYIDTYPTMHYPKTNPIDVSRAFSTIAHEFQHMVNYNRNILVERGFSMPDWLNEGLSMAAEHLYTGVLTRRISYFNNSTRIRDGHSVLYWGDNGDTLSSYALSYIFLQYIRAQAGSDNVFKDILLSSDNSANTVTSALSKYGVNKSLGELLTDFRIALVLKNGSGPYGFRGDGDFNSVAVQFYSGGSKDLRGGSAVYKAINPSFTDPGNSGSSIQYVGICN
;
A
#
# COMPACT_ATOMS: atom_id res chain seq x y z
N HIS A 1 101.28 49.63 16.44
CA HIS A 1 100.77 49.31 17.80
C HIS A 1 101.73 48.28 18.41
N TRP A 2 101.47 47.79 19.61
CA TRP A 2 102.25 46.72 20.21
C TRP A 2 101.41 45.45 20.28
N GLU A 3 102.04 44.29 20.16
CA GLU A 3 101.41 43.02 20.54
C GLU A 3 102.14 42.48 21.77
N VAL A 4 101.41 42.26 22.86
CA VAL A 4 101.92 41.69 24.11
C VAL A 4 101.32 40.30 24.26
N ASN A 5 102.15 39.27 24.15
CA ASN A 5 101.74 37.86 24.13
C ASN A 5 100.65 37.54 23.08
N GLY A 6 100.69 38.23 21.94
CA GLY A 6 99.73 38.05 20.84
C GLY A 6 98.46 38.90 20.94
N GLU A 7 98.27 39.65 22.04
CA GLU A 7 97.15 40.59 22.16
C GLU A 7 97.58 42.02 21.80
N ARG A 8 96.75 42.70 21.01
CA ARG A 8 97.02 44.06 20.54
C ARG A 8 96.83 45.06 21.67
N VAL A 9 97.85 45.88 21.89
CA VAL A 9 97.87 47.01 22.82
C VAL A 9 98.19 48.29 22.05
N ASP A 10 97.24 49.22 22.01
CA ASP A 10 97.40 50.49 21.29
C ASP A 10 98.10 51.55 22.16
N GLY A 11 99.07 52.25 21.57
CA GLY A 11 99.85 53.28 22.25
C GLY A 11 101.26 53.40 21.66
N ARG A 12 101.85 54.61 21.70
CA ARG A 12 103.25 54.83 21.23
C ARG A 12 104.28 54.43 22.30
N VAL A 13 103.90 54.61 23.56
CA VAL A 13 104.62 54.14 24.75
C VAL A 13 103.64 53.31 25.54
N ILE A 14 104.04 52.10 25.92
CA ILE A 14 103.24 51.22 26.78
C ILE A 14 103.96 51.03 28.11
N ALA A 15 103.21 51.03 29.21
CA ALA A 15 103.70 50.68 30.53
C ALA A 15 103.28 49.24 30.81
N LEU A 16 104.24 48.37 31.15
CA LEU A 16 104.01 46.96 31.41
C LEU A 16 104.59 46.60 32.77
N GLU A 17 103.80 45.92 33.61
CA GLU A 17 104.29 45.28 34.83
C GLU A 17 104.79 43.87 34.51
N THR A 18 106.08 43.63 34.71
CA THR A 18 106.75 42.37 34.37
C THR A 18 106.73 41.40 35.55
N ASN A 19 105.73 40.52 35.59
CA ASN A 19 105.55 39.53 36.65
C ASN A 19 105.83 38.08 36.16
N SER A 20 106.06 37.92 34.85
CA SER A 20 106.42 36.67 34.16
C SER A 20 107.12 36.99 32.82
N PRO A 21 107.76 36.02 32.13
CA PRO A 21 108.26 36.24 30.78
C PRO A 21 107.15 36.69 29.82
N MET A 22 107.43 37.69 28.97
CA MET A 22 106.49 38.25 27.99
C MET A 22 107.15 38.32 26.61
N MET A 23 106.39 38.01 25.55
CA MET A 23 106.77 38.30 24.16
C MET A 23 106.14 39.64 23.77
N ILE A 24 106.99 40.62 23.45
CA ILE A 24 106.55 41.96 23.08
C ILE A 24 107.02 42.22 21.65
N VAL A 25 106.08 42.41 20.75
CA VAL A 25 106.35 42.70 19.33
C VAL A 25 105.93 44.14 19.05
N ALA A 26 106.88 44.94 18.56
CA ALA A 26 106.58 46.24 17.99
C ALA A 26 106.05 46.03 16.57
N VAL A 27 104.75 46.25 16.35
CA VAL A 27 104.13 46.12 15.04
C VAL A 27 104.16 47.48 14.34
N TYR A 28 105.02 47.57 13.33
CA TYR A 28 105.15 48.73 12.46
C TYR A 28 104.22 48.58 11.25
N LYS A 29 103.49 49.64 10.93
CA LYS A 29 102.77 49.81 9.66
C LYS A 29 103.49 50.87 8.85
N SER A 30 103.67 50.64 7.54
CA SER A 30 104.23 51.65 6.64
C SER A 30 103.35 52.91 6.67
N LYS A 31 103.94 54.11 6.61
CA LYS A 31 103.18 55.38 6.54
C LYS A 31 102.41 55.54 5.21
N GLU A 32 102.67 54.67 4.25
CA GLU A 32 102.10 54.65 2.89
C GLU A 32 100.87 53.71 2.77
N GLU A 33 100.41 53.04 3.84
CA GLU A 33 99.33 52.03 3.78
C GLU A 33 98.11 52.38 4.66
N SER A 34 96.90 52.01 4.20
CA SER A 34 95.63 52.16 4.93
C SER A 34 94.84 50.84 4.97
N THR A 35 94.08 50.61 6.05
CA THR A 35 93.28 49.39 6.25
C THR A 35 91.81 49.67 5.97
N LEU A 36 91.15 48.77 5.22
CA LEU A 36 89.71 48.75 5.06
C LEU A 36 89.14 47.54 5.80
N GLU A 37 88.35 47.79 6.83
CA GLU A 37 87.58 46.77 7.54
C GLU A 37 86.13 46.78 7.03
N VAL A 38 85.67 45.64 6.51
CA VAL A 38 84.31 45.47 6.00
C VAL A 38 83.53 44.53 6.92
N LEU A 39 82.46 45.06 7.49
CA LEU A 39 81.53 44.38 8.39
C LEU A 39 80.13 44.34 7.78
N SER A 40 79.29 43.43 8.26
CA SER A 40 77.84 43.49 8.03
C SER A 40 77.07 43.13 9.30
N ASP A 41 75.82 43.56 9.34
CA ASP A 41 74.85 43.21 10.36
C ASP A 41 73.59 42.64 9.67
N PRO A 42 73.33 41.33 9.74
CA PRO A 42 74.11 40.31 10.46
C PRO A 42 75.47 40.00 9.80
N ALA A 43 76.39 39.41 10.54
CA ALA A 43 77.72 39.03 10.06
C ALA A 43 77.65 37.83 9.09
N GLY A 44 78.69 37.61 8.28
CA GLY A 44 78.75 36.47 7.35
C GLY A 44 77.97 36.69 6.06
N LEU A 45 77.72 37.95 5.68
CA LEU A 45 77.12 38.30 4.39
C LEU A 45 78.21 38.54 3.34
N VAL A 46 77.89 38.16 2.11
CA VAL A 46 78.79 38.26 0.96
C VAL A 46 78.84 39.71 0.48
N PHE A 47 80.01 40.20 0.09
CA PHE A 47 80.22 41.50 -0.54
C PHE A 47 81.24 41.42 -1.66
N ASN A 48 81.15 42.36 -2.58
CA ASN A 48 82.09 42.54 -3.67
C ASN A 48 83.01 43.71 -3.36
N LEU A 49 84.31 43.49 -3.51
CA LEU A 49 85.35 44.50 -3.35
C LEU A 49 86.23 44.46 -4.60
N ASN A 50 86.18 45.54 -5.38
CA ASN A 50 86.76 45.62 -6.72
C ASN A 50 86.29 44.44 -7.59
N SER A 51 87.19 43.57 -8.02
CA SER A 51 86.89 42.36 -8.81
C SER A 51 86.73 41.07 -7.99
N GLY A 52 86.86 41.12 -6.66
CA GLY A 52 86.78 39.96 -5.77
C GLY A 52 85.50 39.89 -4.95
N THR A 53 85.07 38.68 -4.60
CA THR A 53 83.91 38.41 -3.73
C THR A 53 84.37 37.80 -2.41
N TYR A 54 83.84 38.31 -1.30
CA TYR A 54 84.29 37.97 0.04
C TYR A 54 83.09 37.90 1.01
N SER A 55 83.30 37.37 2.22
CA SER A 55 82.29 37.37 3.29
C SER A 55 82.78 38.22 4.46
N SER A 56 81.88 38.99 5.07
CA SER A 56 82.17 39.79 6.26
C SER A 56 82.21 38.91 7.53
N PRO A 57 82.93 39.30 8.61
CA PRO A 57 83.87 40.41 8.66
C PRO A 57 85.17 40.09 7.91
N LYS A 58 85.73 41.06 7.18
CA LYS A 58 87.03 40.90 6.53
C LYS A 58 87.80 42.22 6.45
N SER A 59 89.11 42.14 6.67
CA SER A 59 90.03 43.28 6.60
C SER A 59 90.98 43.17 5.41
N PHE A 60 91.27 44.32 4.79
CA PHE A 60 92.20 44.45 3.66
C PHE A 60 93.18 45.59 3.92
N VAL A 61 94.38 45.49 3.36
CA VAL A 61 95.40 46.55 3.41
C VAL A 61 95.64 47.04 1.97
N PHE A 62 95.64 48.35 1.79
CA PHE A 62 95.87 49.01 0.49
C PHE A 62 96.92 50.11 0.63
N GLU A 63 97.61 50.44 -0.46
CA GLU A 63 98.40 51.67 -0.55
C GLU A 63 97.49 52.91 -0.41
N LYS A 64 97.98 53.94 0.27
CA LYS A 64 97.22 55.15 0.56
C LYS A 64 96.85 55.87 -0.74
N GLY A 65 95.57 56.22 -0.88
CA GLY A 65 95.01 56.83 -2.09
C GLY A 65 94.49 55.82 -3.12
N THR A 66 94.58 54.52 -2.86
CA THR A 66 93.96 53.50 -3.72
C THR A 66 92.45 53.73 -3.81
N SER A 67 91.93 53.78 -5.04
CA SER A 67 90.48 53.83 -5.29
C SER A 67 89.87 52.45 -5.08
N VAL A 68 88.86 52.38 -4.21
CA VAL A 68 88.18 51.14 -3.84
C VAL A 68 86.71 51.23 -4.24
N GLN A 69 86.22 50.17 -4.88
CA GLN A 69 84.80 49.97 -5.15
C GLN A 69 84.27 48.83 -4.29
N ILE A 70 83.23 49.10 -3.50
CA ILE A 70 82.60 48.10 -2.64
C ILE A 70 81.09 48.12 -2.82
N SER A 71 80.48 46.93 -2.90
CA SER A 71 79.05 46.77 -2.89
C SER A 71 78.66 45.46 -2.23
N PHE A 72 77.44 45.41 -1.73
CA PHE A 72 76.84 44.23 -1.16
C PHE A 72 75.70 43.76 -2.10
N PRO A 73 75.43 42.47 -2.31
CA PRO A 73 74.21 42.06 -3.03
C PRO A 73 72.96 42.60 -2.34
N ALA A 74 72.04 43.20 -3.11
CA ALA A 74 70.85 43.84 -2.54
C ALA A 74 69.94 42.87 -1.78
N LEU A 75 69.93 41.60 -2.19
CA LEU A 75 69.24 40.49 -1.55
C LEU A 75 70.25 39.32 -1.41
N GLN A 76 70.26 38.70 -0.24
CA GLN A 76 70.97 37.45 0.00
C GLN A 76 70.03 36.51 0.74
N GLU A 77 69.91 35.27 0.28
CA GLU A 77 69.03 34.27 0.87
C GLU A 77 69.85 33.11 1.40
N LYS A 78 69.37 32.52 2.49
CA LYS A 78 69.92 31.31 3.10
C LYS A 78 68.76 30.40 3.51
N ASP A 79 69.04 29.12 3.48
CA ASP A 79 68.26 28.06 4.11
C ASP A 79 68.87 27.84 5.50
N VAL A 80 68.10 28.06 6.57
CA VAL A 80 68.57 27.97 7.96
C VAL A 80 67.71 27.07 8.85
N ASP A 81 66.54 26.66 8.38
CA ASP A 81 65.53 25.85 9.06
C ASP A 81 65.13 24.65 8.18
N ALA A 82 65.59 23.47 8.58
CA ALA A 82 65.38 22.24 7.82
C ALA A 82 63.90 21.80 7.73
N ASP A 83 63.00 22.38 8.53
CA ASP A 83 61.57 22.04 8.53
C ASP A 83 60.77 22.78 7.46
N LEU A 84 61.38 23.80 6.82
CA LEU A 84 60.85 24.51 5.66
C LEU A 84 61.64 24.15 4.41
N VAL A 85 60.93 24.00 3.28
CA VAL A 85 61.58 23.61 2.03
C VAL A 85 62.15 24.83 1.31
N GLY A 86 63.48 24.90 1.19
CA GLY A 86 64.19 25.91 0.42
C GLY A 86 64.71 27.09 1.26
N ASN A 87 65.07 28.20 0.60
CA ASN A 87 65.55 29.38 1.33
C ASN A 87 64.43 29.97 2.22
N ASP A 88 64.70 30.09 3.51
CA ASP A 88 63.73 30.50 4.54
C ASP A 88 64.11 31.80 5.26
N THR A 89 65.31 32.32 4.98
CA THR A 89 65.86 33.50 5.61
C THR A 89 66.46 34.39 4.55
N ARG A 90 65.96 35.61 4.44
CA ARG A 90 66.49 36.58 3.48
C ARG A 90 66.96 37.86 4.16
N TYR A 91 68.09 38.35 3.66
CA TYR A 91 68.75 39.56 4.09
C TYR A 91 68.64 40.59 2.95
N ILE A 92 67.95 41.69 3.23
CA ILE A 92 67.77 42.80 2.27
C ILE A 92 68.63 44.00 2.70
N PHE A 93 69.51 44.47 1.83
CA PHE A 93 70.39 45.59 2.13
C PHE A 93 69.54 46.81 2.48
N SER A 94 69.74 47.38 3.67
CA SER A 94 68.96 48.52 4.14
C SER A 94 69.74 49.81 3.99
N LYS A 95 70.94 49.87 4.59
CA LYS A 95 71.82 51.04 4.57
C LYS A 95 73.20 50.69 5.09
N TRP A 96 74.15 51.58 4.90
CA TRP A 96 75.40 51.56 5.63
C TRP A 96 75.23 52.17 7.03
N ALA A 97 76.12 51.85 7.96
CA ALA A 97 76.12 52.38 9.33
C ALA A 97 76.33 53.91 9.38
N ASP A 98 76.90 54.51 8.33
CA ASP A 98 77.00 55.97 8.16
C ASP A 98 75.69 56.63 7.71
N GLY A 99 74.63 55.84 7.50
CA GLY A 99 73.31 56.31 7.06
C GLY A 99 73.07 56.26 5.56
N SER A 100 74.08 55.94 4.74
CA SER A 100 73.93 55.89 3.27
C SER A 100 73.03 54.74 2.81
N THR A 101 72.02 55.05 2.01
CA THR A 101 71.15 54.05 1.35
C THR A 101 71.67 53.60 -0.01
N THR A 102 72.64 54.31 -0.60
CA THR A 102 73.34 53.87 -1.80
C THR A 102 74.24 52.69 -1.46
N ASN A 103 73.95 51.53 -2.04
CA ASN A 103 74.62 50.27 -1.75
C ASN A 103 76.08 50.26 -2.26
N ALA A 104 76.30 50.58 -3.54
CA ALA A 104 77.65 50.70 -4.09
C ALA A 104 78.35 51.98 -3.59
N LYS A 105 79.56 51.85 -3.06
CA LYS A 105 80.44 52.96 -2.68
C LYS A 105 81.74 52.89 -3.47
N THR A 106 82.17 54.06 -3.97
CA THR A 106 83.48 54.24 -4.60
C THR A 106 84.18 55.41 -3.91
N PHE A 107 85.37 55.19 -3.40
CA PHE A 107 86.14 56.23 -2.69
C PHE A 107 87.64 55.91 -2.68
N GLU A 108 88.46 56.94 -2.46
CA GLU A 108 89.91 56.77 -2.24
C GLU A 108 90.20 56.51 -0.77
N LEU A 109 90.98 55.46 -0.48
CA LEU A 109 91.33 55.07 0.88
C LEU A 109 92.50 55.93 1.39
N GLY A 110 92.18 57.08 1.96
CA GLY A 110 93.17 58.03 2.51
C GLY A 110 93.60 57.78 3.96
N ALA A 111 92.85 56.96 4.70
CA ALA A 111 93.12 56.56 6.09
C ALA A 111 92.42 55.21 6.40
N ASP A 112 92.73 54.64 7.56
CA ASP A 112 92.06 53.44 8.06
C ASP A 112 90.54 53.68 8.14
N THR A 113 89.76 52.84 7.46
CA THR A 113 88.32 53.03 7.26
C THR A 113 87.56 51.75 7.63
N GLY A 114 86.51 51.89 8.44
CA GLY A 114 85.58 50.81 8.75
C GLY A 114 84.24 51.04 8.04
N LEU A 115 83.77 50.05 7.29
CA LEU A 115 82.46 50.06 6.66
C LEU A 115 81.60 48.95 7.24
N ARG A 116 80.35 49.26 7.59
CA ARG A 116 79.38 48.28 8.07
C ARG A 116 78.08 48.38 7.28
N ALA A 117 77.73 47.32 6.55
CA ALA A 117 76.43 47.21 5.88
C ALA A 117 75.38 46.69 6.86
N ILE A 118 74.22 47.35 6.91
CA ILE A 118 73.08 46.96 7.75
C ILE A 118 72.00 46.38 6.84
N TYR A 119 71.51 45.21 7.19
CA TYR A 119 70.49 44.48 6.48
C TYR A 119 69.22 44.34 7.32
N THR A 120 68.08 44.31 6.62
CA THR A 120 66.82 43.85 7.20
C THR A 120 66.75 42.34 7.01
N THR A 121 66.53 41.60 8.09
CA THR A 121 66.26 40.16 8.04
C THR A 121 64.76 39.93 7.92
N GLU A 122 64.37 39.07 7.01
CA GLU A 122 63.01 38.52 6.92
C GLU A 122 63.08 36.99 6.95
N PHE A 123 62.07 36.39 7.55
CA PHE A 123 61.91 34.95 7.69
C PHE A 123 60.67 34.48 6.95
N LEU A 124 60.74 33.29 6.36
CA LEU A 124 59.60 32.64 5.72
C LEU A 124 58.67 32.08 6.80
N VAL A 125 57.38 32.33 6.64
CA VAL A 125 56.30 31.76 7.42
C VAL A 125 55.43 30.93 6.49
N ASP A 126 55.17 29.69 6.87
CA ASP A 126 54.24 28.77 6.20
C ASP A 126 53.06 28.48 7.13
N VAL A 127 51.87 28.96 6.78
CA VAL A 127 50.62 28.71 7.51
C VAL A 127 49.75 27.76 6.70
N SER A 128 49.31 26.66 7.32
CA SER A 128 48.52 25.61 6.64
C SER A 128 47.46 24.97 7.53
N SER A 129 46.53 24.26 6.89
CA SER A 129 45.49 23.43 7.50
C SER A 129 45.09 22.35 6.50
N GLU A 130 44.62 21.20 6.98
CA GLU A 130 44.12 20.12 6.13
C GLU A 130 42.78 20.48 5.45
N PHE A 131 41.98 21.34 6.07
CA PHE A 131 40.58 21.55 5.68
C PHE A 131 40.28 22.90 5.04
N THR A 132 41.14 23.90 5.23
CA THR A 132 40.84 25.27 4.79
C THR A 132 42.11 26.10 4.59
N GLU A 133 42.05 27.11 3.73
CA GLU A 133 43.16 28.04 3.50
C GLU A 133 43.20 29.10 4.61
N ILE A 134 44.40 29.46 5.06
CA ILE A 134 44.60 30.43 6.13
C ILE A 134 45.61 31.48 5.67
N ASP A 135 45.19 32.74 5.65
CA ASP A 135 46.05 33.88 5.33
C ASP A 135 47.18 34.03 6.37
N GLY A 136 48.41 34.24 5.90
CA GLY A 136 49.56 34.49 6.79
C GLY A 136 50.90 33.98 6.28
N SER A 137 50.88 33.10 5.27
CA SER A 137 52.10 32.60 4.63
C SER A 137 52.86 33.69 3.87
N GLY A 138 54.19 33.59 3.84
CA GLY A 138 55.07 34.50 3.09
C GLY A 138 56.27 35.01 3.90
N TRP A 139 56.95 36.02 3.38
CA TRP A 139 58.14 36.61 4.01
C TRP A 139 57.76 37.71 5.00
N HIS A 140 58.21 37.57 6.24
CA HIS A 140 57.90 38.48 7.33
C HIS A 140 59.17 39.04 7.96
N LYS A 141 59.17 40.34 8.28
CA LYS A 141 60.32 41.01 8.88
C LYS A 141 60.62 40.47 10.27
N LYS A 142 61.89 40.18 10.56
CA LYS A 142 62.35 39.77 11.89
C LYS A 142 61.84 40.75 12.96
N GLY A 143 61.15 40.23 13.96
CA GLY A 143 60.53 40.96 15.07
C GLY A 143 59.10 41.45 14.80
N SER A 144 58.52 41.19 13.62
CA SER A 144 57.08 41.43 13.39
C SER A 144 56.22 40.44 14.19
N THR A 145 54.94 40.75 14.34
CA THR A 145 53.94 39.86 14.95
C THR A 145 52.89 39.50 13.91
N LEU A 146 52.63 38.20 13.74
CA LEU A 146 51.57 37.66 12.91
C LEU A 146 50.41 37.22 13.80
N ASN A 147 49.20 37.76 13.57
CA ASN A 147 48.00 37.38 14.31
C ASN A 147 47.16 36.43 13.46
N LEU A 148 46.76 35.28 14.01
CA LEU A 148 46.00 34.24 13.32
C LEU A 148 44.77 33.84 14.14
N ALA A 149 43.68 33.52 13.44
CA ALA A 149 42.46 32.93 13.98
C ALA A 149 42.05 31.76 13.08
N ALA A 150 41.69 30.63 13.67
CA ALA A 150 41.30 29.45 12.92
C ALA A 150 39.90 29.65 12.33
N PRO A 151 39.69 29.42 11.02
CA PRO A 151 38.37 29.49 10.41
C PRO A 151 37.40 28.43 10.97
N GLU A 152 36.10 28.69 10.87
CA GLU A 152 35.09 27.67 11.14
C GLU A 152 35.06 26.64 9.99
N VAL A 153 35.00 25.36 10.33
CA VAL A 153 34.93 24.23 9.38
C VAL A 153 33.73 23.36 9.74
N SER A 154 32.81 23.14 8.81
CA SER A 154 31.59 22.36 9.06
C SER A 154 31.92 20.90 9.43
N GLY A 155 31.34 20.39 10.52
CA GLY A 155 31.55 19.02 11.01
C GLY A 155 32.82 18.79 11.84
N PHE A 156 33.64 19.83 12.03
CA PHE A 156 34.88 19.76 12.79
C PHE A 156 34.97 20.91 13.79
N ARG A 157 35.63 20.68 14.93
CA ARG A 157 36.00 21.74 15.89
C ARG A 157 37.49 22.01 15.81
N PHE A 158 37.90 23.28 15.89
CA PHE A 158 39.31 23.64 16.03
C PHE A 158 39.85 23.05 17.35
N ALA A 159 40.98 22.35 17.27
CA ALA A 159 41.62 21.72 18.41
C ALA A 159 42.80 22.57 18.91
N MET A 160 43.75 22.89 18.03
CA MET A 160 44.96 23.65 18.38
C MET A 160 45.74 24.13 17.15
N TRP A 161 46.68 25.05 17.37
CA TRP A 161 47.75 25.37 16.45
C TRP A 161 49.02 24.61 16.78
N LEU A 162 49.78 24.19 15.76
CA LEU A 162 51.16 23.71 15.90
C LEU A 162 52.11 24.76 15.31
N VAL A 163 52.88 25.45 16.17
CA VAL A 163 53.91 26.42 15.75
C VAL A 163 55.28 25.76 15.90
N ASN A 164 55.94 25.44 14.79
CA ASN A 164 57.17 24.63 14.72
C ASN A 164 57.04 23.35 15.58
N GLY A 165 55.89 22.67 15.48
CA GLY A 165 55.57 21.46 16.25
C GLY A 165 55.11 21.68 17.69
N SER A 166 55.12 22.90 18.22
CA SER A 166 54.64 23.21 19.58
C SER A 166 53.15 23.56 19.58
N ALA A 167 52.37 22.91 20.44
CA ALA A 167 50.92 23.06 20.52
C ALA A 167 50.46 24.33 21.27
N ILE A 168 49.47 25.02 20.71
CA ILE A 168 48.77 26.17 21.31
C ILE A 168 47.26 25.99 21.11
N GLU A 169 46.51 25.78 22.19
CA GLU A 169 45.06 25.46 22.17
C GLU A 169 44.14 26.68 21.96
N GLN A 170 44.70 27.89 21.95
CA GLN A 170 43.92 29.11 21.76
C GLN A 170 43.57 29.29 20.28
N ASN A 171 42.30 29.58 19.97
CA ASN A 171 41.89 29.85 18.59
C ASN A 171 42.61 31.09 18.02
N PHE A 172 42.62 32.19 18.77
CA PHE A 172 43.36 33.40 18.39
C PHE A 172 44.79 33.36 18.95
N ILE A 173 45.79 33.43 18.07
CA ILE A 173 47.21 33.45 18.46
C ILE A 173 47.95 34.66 17.86
N ALA A 174 48.96 35.14 18.58
CA ALA A 174 49.89 36.17 18.12
C ALA A 174 51.32 35.62 18.15
N VAL A 175 51.92 35.40 16.98
CA VAL A 175 53.23 34.78 16.83
C VAL A 175 54.27 35.84 16.48
N THR A 176 55.31 35.98 17.30
CA THR A 176 56.46 36.82 16.97
C THR A 176 57.38 36.10 15.99
N ILE A 177 57.76 36.78 14.91
CA ILE A 177 58.61 36.23 13.84
C ILE A 177 60.08 36.51 14.16
N ASP A 178 60.68 35.67 15.00
CA ASP A 178 62.09 35.73 15.41
C ASP A 178 62.99 34.68 14.73
N SER A 179 62.37 33.73 14.04
CA SER A 179 62.93 32.68 13.18
C SER A 179 61.94 32.37 12.04
N PRO A 180 62.32 31.53 11.05
CA PRO A 180 61.34 30.91 10.17
C PRO A 180 60.28 30.14 10.98
N LYS A 181 59.02 30.13 10.49
CA LYS A 181 57.87 29.52 11.19
C LYS A 181 57.07 28.61 10.26
N LYS A 182 56.73 27.43 10.74
CA LYS A 182 55.70 26.53 10.19
C LYS A 182 54.54 26.47 11.18
N ILE A 183 53.36 26.88 10.76
CA ILE A 183 52.17 27.03 11.60
C ILE A 183 51.04 26.19 10.99
N VAL A 184 50.51 25.22 11.74
CA VAL A 184 49.44 24.33 11.26
C VAL A 184 48.22 24.44 12.15
N ALA A 185 47.02 24.70 11.60
CA ALA A 185 45.77 24.56 12.34
C ALA A 185 45.29 23.10 12.30
N VAL A 186 44.97 22.55 13.47
CA VAL A 186 44.50 21.16 13.64
C VAL A 186 43.04 21.17 14.07
N TYR A 187 42.23 20.31 13.42
CA TYR A 187 40.80 20.17 13.70
C TYR A 187 40.46 18.73 14.10
N GLU A 188 39.46 18.58 14.97
CA GLU A 188 38.91 17.30 15.42
C GLU A 188 37.48 17.13 14.89
N LYS A 189 37.13 15.93 14.41
CA LYS A 189 35.76 15.61 13.97
C LYS A 189 34.81 15.61 15.16
N ILE A 190 33.63 16.20 15.01
CA ILE A 190 32.58 16.13 16.03
C ILE A 190 31.92 14.74 15.92
N GLU A 191 32.05 13.89 16.95
CA GLU A 191 31.33 12.62 17.00
C GLU A 191 29.89 12.83 17.46
N GLU A 192 28.94 12.59 16.57
CA GLU A 192 27.52 12.47 16.92
C GLU A 192 27.32 11.09 17.58
N THR A 193 26.90 11.05 18.85
CA THR A 193 26.54 9.77 19.47
C THR A 193 25.09 9.44 19.13
N ASN A 194 24.85 8.27 18.56
CA ASN A 194 23.50 7.76 18.34
C ASN A 194 22.98 7.09 19.63
N LYS A 195 21.67 7.18 19.86
CA LYS A 195 20.93 6.42 20.88
C LYS A 195 19.96 5.45 20.22
N THR A 196 19.48 4.46 20.96
CA THR A 196 18.50 3.49 20.45
C THR A 196 17.10 3.68 21.02
N LEU A 197 16.09 3.37 20.21
CA LEU A 197 14.69 3.26 20.62
C LEU A 197 14.16 1.90 20.21
N ARG A 198 13.90 1.03 21.20
CA ARG A 198 13.27 -0.27 20.99
C ARG A 198 11.79 -0.22 21.40
N VAL A 199 10.90 -0.53 20.48
CA VAL A 199 9.45 -0.63 20.73
C VAL A 199 9.00 -2.07 20.53
N SER A 200 8.33 -2.63 21.52
CA SER A 200 7.92 -4.04 21.57
C SER A 200 6.45 -4.19 21.96
N THR A 201 5.89 -5.39 21.80
CA THR A 201 4.54 -5.74 22.28
C THR A 201 4.60 -7.03 23.11
N THR A 202 3.60 -7.26 23.95
CA THR A 202 3.39 -8.53 24.65
C THR A 202 2.00 -9.04 24.30
N PRO A 203 1.86 -10.15 23.55
CA PRO A 203 2.94 -10.98 22.96
C PRO A 203 3.66 -10.27 21.80
N GLU A 204 4.93 -10.63 21.55
CA GLU A 204 5.70 -10.10 20.41
C GLU A 204 5.13 -10.55 19.04
N GLY A 205 5.53 -9.89 17.95
CA GLY A 205 5.04 -10.18 16.59
C GLY A 205 3.73 -9.48 16.23
N LEU A 206 3.36 -8.44 16.99
CA LEU A 206 2.23 -7.55 16.68
C LEU A 206 2.72 -6.25 16.03
N LEU A 207 1.84 -5.61 15.25
CA LEU A 207 2.14 -4.39 14.50
C LEU A 207 2.28 -3.17 15.41
N ILE A 208 3.24 -2.32 15.09
CA ILE A 208 3.50 -1.04 15.73
C ILE A 208 3.68 0.04 14.65
N LYS A 209 3.57 1.32 15.03
CA LYS A 209 3.96 2.44 14.17
C LYS A 209 5.08 3.23 14.83
N LEU A 210 6.14 3.52 14.10
CA LEU A 210 7.25 4.37 14.53
C LEU A 210 7.42 5.47 13.48
N ASP A 211 7.31 6.74 13.88
CA ASP A 211 7.32 7.91 13.01
C ASP A 211 6.38 7.80 11.81
N ASN A 212 5.14 7.37 12.09
CA ASN A 212 4.05 7.07 11.14
C ASN A 212 4.28 5.88 10.20
N LYS A 213 5.43 5.21 10.28
CA LYS A 213 5.76 4.02 9.49
C LYS A 213 5.38 2.75 10.26
N GLN A 214 4.61 1.89 9.62
CA GLN A 214 4.12 0.65 10.22
C GLN A 214 5.16 -0.46 10.11
N THR A 215 5.39 -1.22 11.19
CA THR A 215 6.35 -2.32 11.28
C THR A 215 5.89 -3.38 12.29
N VAL A 216 6.63 -4.49 12.43
CA VAL A 216 6.34 -5.60 13.35
C VAL A 216 7.24 -5.52 14.58
N SER A 217 6.69 -5.74 15.77
CA SER A 217 7.46 -5.76 17.02
C SER A 217 8.17 -7.10 17.27
N PRO A 218 9.34 -7.10 17.96
CA PRO A 218 10.06 -5.92 18.41
C PRO A 218 10.78 -5.21 17.25
N PHE A 219 10.77 -3.88 17.25
CA PHE A 219 11.51 -3.08 16.28
C PHE A 219 12.41 -2.07 16.99
N GLU A 220 13.58 -1.81 16.43
CA GLU A 220 14.60 -0.92 16.99
C GLU A 220 15.13 0.04 15.94
N ILE A 221 15.30 1.31 16.31
CA ILE A 221 16.02 2.30 15.51
C ILE A 221 17.23 2.84 16.27
N SER A 222 18.24 3.27 15.51
CA SER A 222 19.37 4.05 16.00
C SER A 222 19.29 5.45 15.37
N ALA A 223 19.25 6.50 16.19
CA ALA A 223 19.16 7.88 15.73
C ALA A 223 20.02 8.83 16.58
N ALA A 224 20.33 10.00 16.04
CA ALA A 224 21.20 10.98 16.71
C ALA A 224 20.65 11.42 18.07
N GLU A 225 21.52 11.56 19.06
CA GLU A 225 21.12 12.03 20.40
C GLU A 225 20.37 13.37 20.33
N GLY A 226 19.22 13.44 21.01
CA GLY A 226 18.38 14.63 21.11
C GLY A 226 17.27 14.74 20.05
N THR A 227 17.20 13.84 19.07
CA THR A 227 16.04 13.76 18.14
C THR A 227 14.77 13.35 18.87
N SER A 228 13.60 13.70 18.33
CA SER A 228 12.31 13.27 18.88
C SER A 228 11.65 12.27 17.95
N HIS A 229 11.20 11.15 18.51
CA HIS A 229 10.56 10.06 17.78
C HIS A 229 9.19 9.76 18.38
N SER A 230 8.23 9.50 17.51
CA SER A 230 6.86 9.16 17.85
C SER A 230 6.60 7.68 17.62
N PHE A 231 5.90 7.01 18.52
CA PHE A 231 5.57 5.60 18.36
C PHE A 231 4.19 5.27 18.92
N SER A 232 3.56 4.25 18.36
CA SER A 232 2.25 3.75 18.79
C SER A 232 2.09 2.27 18.45
N VAL A 233 1.03 1.66 18.96
CA VAL A 233 0.60 0.33 18.54
C VAL A 233 -0.73 0.39 17.82
N ILE A 234 -0.96 -0.54 16.91
CA ILE A 234 -2.26 -0.71 16.27
C ILE A 234 -3.13 -1.52 17.23
N SER A 235 -4.37 -1.09 17.44
CA SER A 235 -5.30 -1.76 18.34
C SER A 235 -6.74 -1.48 17.91
N PRO A 236 -7.62 -2.49 17.79
CA PRO A 236 -7.34 -3.91 17.94
C PRO A 236 -6.53 -4.50 16.75
N GLN A 237 -5.82 -5.61 16.99
CA GLN A 237 -5.20 -6.42 15.92
C GLN A 237 -5.81 -7.81 15.90
N GLU A 238 -6.49 -8.16 14.82
CA GLU A 238 -7.21 -9.44 14.68
C GLU A 238 -6.34 -10.50 13.98
N LYS A 239 -6.45 -11.75 14.42
CA LYS A 239 -5.80 -12.93 13.85
C LYS A 239 -6.81 -14.08 13.78
N ASP A 240 -6.60 -14.97 12.83
CA ASP A 240 -7.28 -16.26 12.71
C ASP A 240 -6.28 -17.35 13.09
N LEU A 241 -6.46 -17.95 14.27
CA LEU A 241 -5.51 -18.88 14.89
C LEU A 241 -6.09 -20.29 15.12
N SER A 242 -7.39 -20.51 14.92
CA SER A 242 -8.04 -21.80 15.13
C SER A 242 -9.21 -22.03 14.17
N ASN A 243 -9.57 -23.30 13.97
CA ASN A 243 -10.71 -23.68 13.13
C ASN A 243 -12.01 -23.85 13.95
N LEU A 244 -12.07 -23.30 15.17
CA LEU A 244 -13.21 -23.49 16.07
C LEU A 244 -14.40 -22.61 15.69
N VAL A 245 -14.13 -21.40 15.21
CA VAL A 245 -15.09 -20.42 14.69
C VAL A 245 -14.65 -19.96 13.31
N THR A 246 -15.55 -19.40 12.50
CA THR A 246 -15.20 -19.01 11.12
C THR A 246 -14.55 -17.62 11.09
N GLY A 247 -13.39 -17.49 10.43
CA GLY A 247 -12.68 -16.23 10.25
C GLY A 247 -11.85 -15.82 11.47
N THR A 248 -11.56 -14.52 11.64
CA THR A 248 -10.76 -14.04 12.78
C THR A 248 -11.39 -14.44 14.11
N ASP A 249 -10.57 -15.00 15.00
CA ASP A 249 -11.01 -15.65 16.23
C ASP A 249 -10.25 -15.18 17.48
N VAL A 250 -9.14 -14.46 17.28
CA VAL A 250 -8.35 -13.80 18.33
C VAL A 250 -8.14 -12.33 17.96
N ARG A 251 -8.31 -11.42 18.92
CA ARG A 251 -7.90 -10.02 18.75
C ARG A 251 -7.11 -9.50 19.93
N TYR A 252 -6.08 -8.72 19.66
CA TYR A 252 -5.20 -8.11 20.65
C TYR A 252 -5.54 -6.63 20.83
N VAL A 253 -5.86 -6.22 22.05
CA VAL A 253 -6.27 -4.85 22.40
C VAL A 253 -5.24 -4.23 23.33
N PHE A 254 -4.75 -3.05 22.96
CA PHE A 254 -3.79 -2.31 23.78
C PHE A 254 -4.39 -1.96 25.15
N SER A 255 -3.67 -2.32 26.22
CA SER A 255 -4.04 -1.99 27.58
C SER A 255 -3.18 -0.89 28.17
N SER A 256 -1.86 -1.02 28.10
CA SER A 256 -0.91 -0.04 28.62
C SER A 256 0.49 -0.25 28.10
N TRP A 257 1.33 0.78 28.17
CA TRP A 257 2.78 0.63 28.07
C TRP A 257 3.36 0.07 29.38
N ASN A 258 4.57 -0.48 29.32
CA ASN A 258 5.33 -1.00 30.48
C ASN A 258 5.60 0.04 31.58
N ASP A 259 5.49 1.33 31.26
CA ASP A 259 5.57 2.45 32.21
C ASP A 259 4.20 2.89 32.77
N GLY A 260 3.13 2.16 32.45
CA GLY A 260 1.77 2.39 32.95
C GLY A 260 0.95 3.41 32.16
N ILE A 261 1.51 4.01 31.10
CA ILE A 261 0.79 4.98 30.28
C ILE A 261 -0.23 4.27 29.37
N ILE A 262 -1.46 4.79 29.33
CA ILE A 262 -2.59 4.23 28.57
C ILE A 262 -2.86 4.95 27.23
N SER A 263 -2.06 5.96 26.89
CA SER A 263 -2.14 6.62 25.59
C SER A 263 -1.46 5.74 24.53
N LEU A 264 -2.20 5.40 23.47
CA LEU A 264 -1.70 4.64 22.32
C LEU A 264 -0.46 5.29 21.69
N ASN A 265 -0.50 6.61 21.54
CA ASN A 265 0.57 7.38 20.93
C ASN A 265 1.54 7.91 21.99
N ARG A 266 2.82 7.79 21.69
CA ARG A 266 3.94 8.23 22.53
C ARG A 266 4.88 9.07 21.69
N THR A 267 5.60 9.95 22.38
CA THR A 267 6.73 10.68 21.80
C THR A 267 7.82 10.71 22.84
N VAL A 268 9.04 10.42 22.43
CA VAL A 268 10.23 10.43 23.29
C VAL A 268 11.32 11.24 22.62
N LYS A 269 12.08 11.99 23.42
CA LYS A 269 13.31 12.63 22.98
C LYS A 269 14.47 11.70 23.29
N LEU A 270 15.29 11.37 22.31
CA LEU A 270 16.34 10.36 22.37
C LEU A 270 17.61 10.89 23.06
N ASP A 271 17.53 11.18 24.36
CA ASP A 271 18.69 11.59 25.18
C ASP A 271 19.44 10.40 25.81
N SER A 272 18.87 9.20 25.73
CA SER A 272 19.40 7.94 26.21
C SER A 272 18.76 6.78 25.44
N ASP A 273 19.23 5.55 25.67
CA ASP A 273 18.62 4.37 25.07
C ASP A 273 17.29 4.07 25.76
N PHE A 274 16.21 3.94 24.98
CA PHE A 274 14.87 3.69 25.49
C PHE A 274 14.31 2.35 25.02
N SER A 275 13.56 1.69 25.91
CA SER A 275 12.77 0.51 25.55
C SER A 275 11.34 0.60 26.10
N PHE A 276 10.37 0.54 25.19
CA PHE A 276 8.94 0.56 25.51
C PHE A 276 8.29 -0.74 25.07
N THR A 277 7.47 -1.33 25.93
CA THR A 277 6.69 -2.54 25.62
C THR A 277 5.22 -2.25 25.81
N ALA A 278 4.42 -2.42 24.77
CA ALA A 278 2.97 -2.32 24.84
C ALA A 278 2.37 -3.67 25.28
N ASN A 279 1.62 -3.64 26.38
CA ASN A 279 0.84 -4.77 26.85
C ASN A 279 -0.45 -4.84 26.03
N MET A 280 -0.73 -6.01 25.45
CA MET A 280 -1.90 -6.24 24.63
C MET A 280 -2.76 -7.33 25.29
N ASP A 281 -3.96 -6.95 25.72
CA ASP A 281 -4.96 -7.89 26.24
C ASP A 281 -5.50 -8.74 25.09
N LYS A 282 -5.69 -10.03 25.34
CA LYS A 282 -6.18 -10.99 24.34
C LYS A 282 -7.68 -11.19 24.51
N GLU A 283 -8.44 -10.94 23.46
CA GLU A 283 -9.85 -11.28 23.36
C GLU A 283 -10.06 -12.43 22.37
N LEU A 284 -11.04 -13.27 22.67
CA LEU A 284 -11.41 -14.48 21.96
C LEU A 284 -12.84 -14.35 21.46
N LYS A 285 -13.09 -14.83 20.24
CA LYS A 285 -14.41 -14.76 19.62
C LYS A 285 -15.31 -15.89 20.12
N VAL A 286 -16.54 -15.53 20.45
CA VAL A 286 -17.63 -16.46 20.74
C VAL A 286 -18.67 -16.30 19.65
N GLU A 287 -18.98 -17.39 18.96
CA GLU A 287 -20.04 -17.46 17.97
C GLU A 287 -21.17 -18.35 18.49
N THR A 288 -22.40 -17.89 18.32
CA THR A 288 -23.59 -18.61 18.78
C THR A 288 -24.46 -19.00 17.59
N SER A 289 -24.96 -20.22 17.59
CA SER A 289 -25.83 -20.77 16.56
C SER A 289 -26.95 -21.61 17.19
N THR A 290 -27.93 -22.00 16.39
CA THR A 290 -28.95 -22.98 16.76
C THR A 290 -28.87 -24.19 15.86
N GLN A 291 -29.40 -25.32 16.32
CA GLN A 291 -29.70 -26.49 15.51
C GLN A 291 -31.14 -26.91 15.79
N PRO A 292 -32.07 -26.84 14.82
CA PRO A 292 -31.90 -26.38 13.44
C PRO A 292 -31.38 -24.94 13.31
N ALA A 293 -30.70 -24.62 12.21
CA ALA A 293 -30.08 -23.30 12.01
C ALA A 293 -31.13 -22.19 11.86
N GLY A 294 -30.90 -21.05 12.50
CA GLY A 294 -31.74 -19.85 12.36
C GLY A 294 -33.07 -19.86 13.15
N VAL A 295 -33.27 -20.81 14.06
CA VAL A 295 -34.51 -20.94 14.85
C VAL A 295 -34.71 -19.74 15.78
N VAL A 296 -33.64 -19.25 16.41
CA VAL A 296 -33.66 -18.03 17.23
C VAL A 296 -32.24 -17.45 17.31
N GLN A 297 -32.14 -16.14 17.46
CA GLN A 297 -30.85 -15.50 17.80
C GLN A 297 -30.57 -15.70 19.30
N ILE A 298 -29.39 -16.24 19.61
CA ILE A 298 -28.94 -16.45 20.98
C ILE A 298 -28.03 -15.28 21.36
N SER A 299 -28.28 -14.66 22.51
CA SER A 299 -27.37 -13.67 23.08
C SER A 299 -26.09 -14.32 23.57
N GLY A 300 -24.95 -13.71 23.32
CA GLY A 300 -23.65 -14.22 23.80
C GLY A 300 -22.57 -14.25 22.73
N SER A 301 -22.92 -14.02 21.46
CA SER A 301 -21.90 -13.79 20.42
C SER A 301 -21.15 -12.48 20.65
N GLY A 302 -19.87 -12.48 20.31
CA GLY A 302 -19.01 -11.30 20.44
C GLY A 302 -17.58 -11.64 20.85
N TRP A 303 -16.83 -10.60 21.20
CA TRP A 303 -15.46 -10.70 21.66
C TRP A 303 -15.41 -10.60 23.17
N TYR A 304 -14.64 -11.50 23.78
CA TYR A 304 -14.52 -11.60 25.23
C TYR A 304 -13.07 -11.74 25.63
N TYR A 305 -12.65 -11.05 26.69
CA TYR A 305 -11.30 -11.23 27.24
C TYR A 305 -11.06 -12.68 27.63
N GLU A 306 -9.88 -13.20 27.30
CA GLU A 306 -9.45 -14.54 27.70
C GLU A 306 -9.57 -14.70 29.24
N GLY A 307 -10.26 -15.76 29.67
CA GLY A 307 -10.57 -16.04 31.08
C GLY A 307 -11.86 -15.41 31.62
N SER A 308 -12.58 -14.60 30.83
CA SER A 308 -13.87 -14.05 31.24
C SER A 308 -14.96 -15.15 31.35
N SER A 309 -15.95 -14.92 32.22
CA SER A 309 -17.11 -15.81 32.38
C SER A 309 -18.32 -15.24 31.65
N ILE A 310 -18.97 -16.06 30.83
CA ILE A 310 -20.19 -15.73 30.10
C ILE A 310 -21.36 -16.59 30.57
N THR A 311 -22.58 -16.04 30.47
CA THR A 311 -23.83 -16.78 30.74
C THR A 311 -24.66 -16.86 29.47
N LEU A 312 -24.82 -18.07 28.94
CA LEU A 312 -25.62 -18.39 27.77
C LEU A 312 -27.05 -18.76 28.20
N LYS A 313 -28.06 -18.25 27.49
CA LYS A 313 -29.48 -18.50 27.80
C LYS A 313 -30.23 -18.96 26.57
N ALA A 314 -30.96 -20.07 26.69
CA ALA A 314 -31.77 -20.62 25.63
C ALA A 314 -33.10 -19.86 25.60
N SER A 315 -33.41 -19.26 24.46
CA SER A 315 -34.67 -18.55 24.25
C SER A 315 -35.81 -19.55 24.06
N SER A 316 -36.98 -19.26 24.64
CA SER A 316 -38.20 -20.03 24.32
C SER A 316 -38.64 -19.71 22.90
N VAL A 317 -38.82 -20.73 22.06
CA VAL A 317 -39.22 -20.57 20.65
C VAL A 317 -40.52 -21.33 20.40
N ALA A 318 -41.50 -20.67 19.77
CA ALA A 318 -42.77 -21.30 19.46
C ALA A 318 -42.56 -22.48 18.48
N GLY A 319 -43.14 -23.63 18.81
CA GLY A 319 -43.01 -24.85 17.98
C GLY A 319 -41.69 -25.60 18.15
N TYR A 320 -40.87 -25.28 19.16
CA TYR A 320 -39.63 -26.00 19.46
C TYR A 320 -39.44 -26.23 20.96
N ASN A 321 -38.81 -27.34 21.32
CA ASN A 321 -38.32 -27.61 22.68
C ASN A 321 -36.79 -27.48 22.70
N PHE A 322 -36.25 -26.72 23.65
CA PHE A 322 -34.79 -26.71 23.88
C PHE A 322 -34.36 -28.06 24.46
N MET A 323 -33.25 -28.60 23.94
CA MET A 323 -32.72 -29.89 24.37
C MET A 323 -31.43 -29.75 25.17
N TYR A 324 -30.37 -29.22 24.56
CA TYR A 324 -29.05 -29.07 25.20
C TYR A 324 -28.14 -28.11 24.43
N TRP A 325 -27.07 -27.68 25.08
CA TRP A 325 -25.98 -26.90 24.50
C TRP A 325 -24.88 -27.80 23.92
N VAL A 326 -24.25 -27.33 22.85
CA VAL A 326 -23.01 -27.89 22.31
C VAL A 326 -21.98 -26.76 22.24
N ILE A 327 -20.80 -26.97 22.80
CA ILE A 327 -19.67 -26.04 22.73
C ILE A 327 -18.50 -26.76 22.08
N ASN A 328 -17.95 -26.18 21.01
CA ASN A 328 -16.82 -26.74 20.24
C ASN A 328 -17.03 -28.23 19.86
N GLY A 329 -18.28 -28.59 19.52
CA GLY A 329 -18.67 -29.95 19.13
C GLY A 329 -18.98 -30.91 20.29
N VAL A 330 -18.82 -30.49 21.54
CA VAL A 330 -19.07 -31.31 22.74
C VAL A 330 -20.36 -30.89 23.44
N ASN A 331 -21.18 -31.85 23.88
CA ASN A 331 -22.40 -31.57 24.66
C ASN A 331 -22.03 -30.91 26.01
N ALA A 332 -22.60 -29.74 26.28
CA ALA A 332 -22.31 -28.90 27.44
C ALA A 332 -23.47 -28.83 28.46
N GLY A 333 -24.54 -29.62 28.29
CA GLY A 333 -25.64 -29.78 29.26
C GLY A 333 -27.01 -29.31 28.75
N ASP A 334 -28.06 -29.72 29.45
CA ASP A 334 -29.50 -29.56 29.10
C ASP A 334 -30.22 -28.45 29.89
N SER A 335 -29.49 -27.71 30.74
CA SER A 335 -30.02 -26.53 31.42
C SER A 335 -30.25 -25.39 30.43
N SER A 336 -31.40 -24.71 30.53
CA SER A 336 -31.73 -23.54 29.71
C SER A 336 -30.83 -22.31 29.97
N SER A 337 -29.95 -22.39 30.98
CA SER A 337 -28.91 -21.41 31.29
C SER A 337 -27.59 -22.13 31.57
N LEU A 338 -26.49 -21.66 30.96
CA LEU A 338 -25.15 -22.24 31.07
C LEU A 338 -24.09 -21.16 31.31
N ASP A 339 -23.35 -21.28 32.41
CA ASP A 339 -22.18 -20.45 32.68
C ASP A 339 -20.91 -21.12 32.14
N TYR A 340 -20.07 -20.37 31.43
CA TYR A 340 -18.87 -20.89 30.77
C TYR A 340 -17.70 -19.90 30.82
N VAL A 341 -16.46 -20.41 30.91
CA VAL A 341 -15.24 -19.58 30.91
C VAL A 341 -14.62 -19.58 29.52
N VAL A 342 -14.35 -18.40 28.97
CA VAL A 342 -13.78 -18.24 27.62
C VAL A 342 -12.26 -18.38 27.67
N SER A 343 -11.74 -19.60 27.55
CA SER A 343 -10.29 -19.88 27.50
C SER A 343 -9.75 -20.10 26.08
N GLU A 344 -10.64 -20.30 25.12
CA GLU A 344 -10.37 -20.47 23.69
C GLU A 344 -11.57 -19.91 22.91
N PRO A 345 -11.46 -19.68 21.58
CA PRO A 345 -12.62 -19.34 20.77
C PRO A 345 -13.73 -20.38 20.90
N LEU A 346 -15.00 -19.94 20.96
CA LEU A 346 -16.13 -20.82 21.23
C LEU A 346 -17.15 -20.81 20.10
N SER A 347 -17.40 -21.99 19.53
CA SER A 347 -18.59 -22.27 18.72
C SER A 347 -19.66 -22.87 19.62
N VAL A 348 -20.64 -22.03 19.98
CA VAL A 348 -21.75 -22.37 20.84
C VAL A 348 -22.97 -22.67 19.98
N LYS A 349 -23.65 -23.78 20.25
CA LYS A 349 -24.85 -24.20 19.54
C LYS A 349 -25.93 -24.64 20.53
N ALA A 350 -27.10 -24.00 20.50
CA ALA A 350 -28.28 -24.53 21.19
C ALA A 350 -29.04 -25.49 20.29
N VAL A 351 -29.27 -26.71 20.76
CA VAL A 351 -30.03 -27.73 20.04
C VAL A 351 -31.48 -27.69 20.49
N TYR A 352 -32.37 -27.57 19.51
CA TYR A 352 -33.83 -27.60 19.66
C TYR A 352 -34.40 -28.78 18.88
N ASN A 353 -35.57 -29.26 19.30
CA ASN A 353 -36.37 -30.27 18.61
C ASN A 353 -37.68 -29.63 18.14
N SER A 354 -38.07 -29.77 16.87
CA SER A 354 -39.36 -29.25 16.40
C SER A 354 -40.52 -29.99 17.04
N ILE A 355 -41.60 -29.28 17.30
CA ILE A 355 -42.88 -29.90 17.62
C ILE A 355 -43.57 -30.20 16.28
N PRO A 356 -44.13 -31.41 16.10
CA PRO A 356 -44.85 -31.76 14.87
C PRO A 356 -45.94 -30.75 14.54
N VAL A 357 -46.15 -30.50 13.26
CA VAL A 357 -47.29 -29.73 12.76
C VAL A 357 -48.33 -30.69 12.21
N VAL A 358 -49.60 -30.41 12.49
CA VAL A 358 -50.72 -31.18 11.97
C VAL A 358 -51.82 -30.23 11.53
N SER A 359 -52.38 -30.44 10.35
CA SER A 359 -53.49 -29.68 9.83
C SER A 359 -54.45 -30.63 9.12
N PHE A 360 -55.65 -30.76 9.66
CA PHE A 360 -56.73 -31.50 9.02
C PHE A 360 -57.77 -30.50 8.51
N GLU A 361 -58.34 -30.77 7.33
CA GLU A 361 -59.47 -30.00 6.82
C GLU A 361 -60.79 -30.71 7.14
N ASP A 362 -61.88 -29.94 7.25
CA ASP A 362 -63.22 -30.50 7.34
C ASP A 362 -63.56 -31.26 6.04
N ILE A 363 -64.06 -32.48 6.17
CA ILE A 363 -64.33 -33.38 5.04
C ILE A 363 -65.82 -33.61 4.90
N SER A 364 -66.34 -33.59 3.67
CA SER A 364 -67.71 -34.00 3.37
C SER A 364 -67.73 -35.22 2.46
N ILE A 365 -68.56 -36.22 2.77
CA ILE A 365 -68.72 -37.45 1.96
C ILE A 365 -70.18 -37.76 1.73
N THR A 366 -70.53 -38.44 0.64
CA THR A 366 -71.92 -38.84 0.41
C THR A 366 -72.24 -40.06 1.27
N LYS A 367 -73.47 -40.16 1.76
CA LYS A 367 -73.83 -41.28 2.63
C LYS A 367 -73.66 -42.61 1.89
N GLY A 368 -72.93 -43.53 2.50
CA GLY A 368 -72.63 -44.85 1.95
C GLY A 368 -71.16 -45.00 1.56
N ASP A 369 -70.39 -43.91 1.51
CA ASP A 369 -68.97 -43.93 1.23
C ASP A 369 -68.13 -44.26 2.48
N THR A 370 -66.91 -44.78 2.28
CA THR A 370 -65.92 -44.96 3.35
C THR A 370 -64.81 -43.94 3.20
N LEU A 371 -64.53 -43.18 4.26
CA LEU A 371 -63.38 -42.27 4.32
C LEU A 371 -62.15 -43.01 4.84
N ARG A 372 -61.04 -42.86 4.12
CA ARG A 372 -59.70 -43.28 4.54
C ARG A 372 -58.74 -42.11 4.39
N LEU A 373 -58.06 -41.75 5.47
CA LEU A 373 -57.07 -40.68 5.50
C LEU A 373 -55.72 -41.25 5.92
N THR A 374 -54.73 -41.17 5.04
CA THR A 374 -53.34 -41.44 5.40
C THR A 374 -52.81 -40.25 6.19
N LEU A 375 -52.53 -40.42 7.48
CA LEU A 375 -52.26 -39.30 8.39
C LEU A 375 -50.92 -38.61 8.14
N THR A 376 -49.97 -39.29 7.50
CA THR A 376 -48.69 -38.71 7.05
C THR A 376 -48.88 -37.61 6.02
N ASP A 377 -50.04 -37.54 5.35
CA ASP A 377 -50.34 -36.49 4.37
C ASP A 377 -50.75 -35.17 5.06
N TYR A 378 -51.09 -35.24 6.36
CA TYR A 378 -51.66 -34.12 7.14
C TYR A 378 -50.81 -33.70 8.32
N ALA A 379 -49.77 -34.47 8.64
CA ALA A 379 -48.83 -34.15 9.69
C ALA A 379 -47.40 -34.28 9.17
N SER A 380 -46.57 -33.35 9.56
CA SER A 380 -45.15 -33.36 9.24
C SER A 380 -44.35 -32.84 10.42
N ASP A 381 -43.09 -33.25 10.47
CA ASP A 381 -42.11 -32.75 11.41
C ASP A 381 -41.00 -32.07 10.63
N LYS A 382 -40.55 -30.90 11.09
CA LYS A 382 -39.57 -30.10 10.35
C LYS A 382 -38.18 -30.74 10.35
N ASP A 383 -37.91 -31.59 11.33
CA ASP A 383 -36.63 -32.23 11.56
C ASP A 383 -36.60 -33.64 10.92
N GLY A 384 -37.73 -34.08 10.34
CA GLY A 384 -37.89 -35.36 9.67
C GLY A 384 -38.11 -36.53 10.62
N ASP A 385 -38.48 -36.26 11.88
CA ASP A 385 -38.70 -37.30 12.87
C ASP A 385 -39.92 -38.18 12.53
N THR A 386 -39.83 -39.46 12.90
CA THR A 386 -40.92 -40.41 12.66
C THR A 386 -42.09 -40.10 13.58
N LEU A 387 -43.27 -39.92 12.99
CA LEU A 387 -44.48 -39.53 13.70
C LEU A 387 -45.33 -40.72 14.13
N GLU A 388 -45.79 -40.67 15.38
CA GLU A 388 -46.76 -41.60 15.95
C GLU A 388 -48.14 -40.94 16.10
N TYR A 389 -49.20 -41.66 15.73
CA TYR A 389 -50.58 -41.16 15.70
C TYR A 389 -51.47 -41.93 16.68
N SER A 390 -52.32 -41.22 17.41
CA SER A 390 -53.34 -41.83 18.27
C SER A 390 -54.66 -41.07 18.21
N LEU A 391 -55.77 -41.80 18.14
CA LEU A 391 -57.11 -41.21 18.12
C LEU A 391 -57.46 -40.76 19.54
N VAL A 392 -57.72 -39.46 19.70
CA VAL A 392 -58.11 -38.87 20.99
C VAL A 392 -59.63 -38.93 21.16
N SER A 393 -60.40 -38.56 20.13
CA SER A 393 -61.87 -38.63 20.12
C SER A 393 -62.46 -38.60 18.70
N GLY A 394 -63.70 -39.05 18.52
CA GLY A 394 -64.43 -39.08 17.23
C GLY A 394 -64.77 -40.51 16.77
N PRO A 395 -65.63 -40.67 15.75
CA PRO A 395 -65.90 -41.99 15.14
C PRO A 395 -64.66 -42.53 14.41
N GLY A 396 -64.64 -43.83 14.07
CA GLY A 396 -63.54 -44.44 13.29
C GLY A 396 -62.40 -45.02 14.13
N SER A 397 -61.30 -45.35 13.46
CA SER A 397 -60.12 -45.97 14.08
C SER A 397 -58.83 -45.64 13.30
N ILE A 398 -57.68 -45.68 13.96
CA ILE A 398 -56.36 -45.54 13.34
C ILE A 398 -55.63 -46.89 13.38
N SER A 399 -55.11 -47.32 12.23
CA SER A 399 -54.21 -48.48 12.09
C SER A 399 -53.18 -48.17 11.02
N ASP A 400 -51.91 -48.50 11.26
CA ASP A 400 -50.80 -48.33 10.31
C ASP A 400 -50.75 -46.92 9.67
N GLY A 401 -50.91 -45.88 10.48
CA GLY A 401 -50.87 -44.49 10.02
C GLY A 401 -52.10 -44.04 9.21
N THR A 402 -53.15 -44.84 9.09
CA THR A 402 -54.38 -44.51 8.36
C THR A 402 -55.57 -44.41 9.30
N TYR A 403 -56.27 -43.26 9.28
CA TYR A 403 -57.57 -43.09 9.90
C TYR A 403 -58.67 -43.58 8.95
N THR A 404 -59.62 -44.39 9.43
CA THR A 404 -60.73 -44.93 8.62
C THR A 404 -62.07 -44.77 9.34
N VAL A 405 -63.10 -44.35 8.59
CA VAL A 405 -64.49 -44.29 9.05
C VAL A 405 -65.47 -44.62 7.92
N ASP A 406 -66.42 -45.50 8.19
CA ASP A 406 -67.49 -45.91 7.26
C ASP A 406 -68.74 -45.05 7.49
N SER A 407 -69.13 -44.26 6.48
CA SER A 407 -70.25 -43.32 6.62
C SER A 407 -71.62 -43.98 6.60
N SER A 408 -71.71 -45.24 6.17
CA SER A 408 -72.96 -46.02 6.27
C SER A 408 -73.35 -46.28 7.73
N LEU A 409 -72.38 -46.18 8.64
CA LEU A 409 -72.52 -46.45 10.07
C LEU A 409 -72.71 -45.18 10.91
N ILE A 410 -72.67 -44.00 10.30
CA ILE A 410 -72.83 -42.71 11.01
C ILE A 410 -74.00 -41.89 10.41
N SER A 411 -74.63 -41.05 11.22
CA SER A 411 -75.77 -40.24 10.80
C SER A 411 -75.36 -39.11 9.87
N TYR A 412 -76.29 -38.65 9.02
CA TYR A 412 -76.15 -37.40 8.30
C TYR A 412 -75.85 -36.23 9.26
N GLY A 413 -75.08 -35.24 8.79
CA GLY A 413 -74.63 -34.11 9.62
C GLY A 413 -73.16 -34.19 10.00
N LYS A 414 -72.74 -33.33 10.95
CA LYS A 414 -71.34 -33.07 11.33
C LYS A 414 -70.87 -33.97 12.48
N HIS A 415 -69.63 -34.45 12.41
CA HIS A 415 -68.95 -35.23 13.46
C HIS A 415 -67.53 -34.69 13.68
N ASP A 416 -67.13 -34.42 14.93
CA ASP A 416 -65.80 -33.88 15.25
C ASP A 416 -64.79 -35.01 15.58
N ILE A 417 -63.61 -34.95 14.98
CA ILE A 417 -62.51 -35.91 15.14
C ILE A 417 -61.29 -35.19 15.74
N SER A 418 -60.60 -35.81 16.69
CA SER A 418 -59.37 -35.30 17.30
C SER A 418 -58.28 -36.38 17.33
N ILE A 419 -57.10 -36.06 16.80
CA ILE A 419 -55.96 -36.98 16.65
C ILE A 419 -54.70 -36.35 17.23
N ARG A 420 -54.01 -37.07 18.11
CA ARG A 420 -52.71 -36.68 18.67
C ARG A 420 -51.57 -37.20 17.80
N VAL A 421 -50.60 -36.34 17.54
CA VAL A 421 -49.37 -36.61 16.78
C VAL A 421 -48.17 -36.35 17.69
N SER A 422 -47.21 -37.28 17.75
CA SER A 422 -45.98 -37.14 18.54
C SER A 422 -44.76 -37.58 17.75
N ASP A 423 -43.61 -36.94 17.99
CA ASP A 423 -42.31 -37.24 17.37
C ASP A 423 -41.44 -38.24 18.17
N GLY A 424 -41.87 -38.65 19.36
CA GLY A 424 -41.07 -39.48 20.27
C GLY A 424 -39.81 -38.80 20.85
N ARG A 425 -39.55 -37.52 20.56
CA ARG A 425 -38.41 -36.71 21.02
C ARG A 425 -38.80 -35.52 21.89
N GLY A 426 -40.07 -35.43 22.27
CA GLY A 426 -40.60 -34.48 23.24
C GLY A 426 -41.60 -33.49 22.66
N GLY A 427 -41.78 -33.47 21.34
CA GLY A 427 -42.85 -32.75 20.66
C GLY A 427 -44.14 -33.58 20.54
N SER A 428 -45.27 -32.96 20.88
CA SER A 428 -46.58 -33.52 20.51
C SER A 428 -47.62 -32.42 20.32
N VAL A 429 -48.52 -32.63 19.36
CA VAL A 429 -49.62 -31.73 19.00
C VAL A 429 -50.90 -32.53 18.82
N THR A 430 -52.07 -31.89 18.86
CA THR A 430 -53.37 -32.53 18.59
C THR A 430 -54.09 -31.75 17.48
N GLY A 431 -54.41 -32.43 16.37
CA GLY A 431 -55.17 -31.87 15.26
C GLY A 431 -56.65 -32.27 15.34
N MET A 432 -57.53 -31.44 14.75
CA MET A 432 -58.97 -31.68 14.73
C MET A 432 -59.57 -31.41 13.34
N PHE A 433 -60.62 -32.14 12.97
CA PHE A 433 -61.46 -31.85 11.80
C PHE A 433 -62.90 -32.32 11.97
N THR A 434 -63.79 -31.80 11.14
CA THR A 434 -65.21 -32.15 11.09
C THR A 434 -65.55 -32.99 9.86
N LEU A 435 -66.25 -34.11 10.03
CA LEU A 435 -66.80 -34.93 8.95
C LEU A 435 -68.29 -34.66 8.73
N THR A 436 -68.71 -34.29 7.52
CA THR A 436 -70.11 -33.99 7.13
C THR A 436 -70.64 -34.95 6.05
N VAL A 437 -71.96 -35.23 5.99
CA VAL A 437 -72.56 -36.20 5.04
C VAL A 437 -73.77 -35.64 4.23
N ILE A 438 -73.82 -35.65 2.85
CA ILE A 438 -74.71 -34.81 1.91
C ILE A 438 -75.32 -35.45 0.57
N GLU A 439 -75.97 -34.69 -0.41
CA GLU A 439 -76.77 -35.05 -1.70
C GLU A 439 -76.58 -34.04 -2.98
N GLU A 440 -77.01 -34.25 -4.30
CA GLU A 440 -76.44 -33.68 -5.66
C GLU A 440 -77.22 -32.64 -6.63
N ASN A 441 -76.55 -31.73 -7.47
CA ASN A 441 -77.03 -30.63 -8.47
C ASN A 441 -76.05 -30.28 -9.70
N ASN A 442 -76.46 -29.69 -10.88
CA ASN A 442 -75.64 -29.35 -12.12
C ASN A 442 -75.24 -27.86 -12.31
N ALA A 443 -74.02 -27.55 -12.80
CA ALA A 443 -73.40 -26.21 -12.76
C ALA A 443 -73.36 -25.37 -14.08
N PRO A 444 -73.14 -24.03 -13.99
CA PRO A 444 -72.92 -23.12 -15.12
C PRO A 444 -71.68 -23.42 -16.00
N THR A 445 -71.52 -22.75 -17.14
CA THR A 445 -70.24 -22.79 -17.91
C THR A 445 -69.16 -21.93 -17.25
N ALA A 446 -67.88 -22.26 -17.43
CA ALA A 446 -66.80 -21.48 -16.83
C ALA A 446 -66.65 -20.08 -17.47
N PRO A 447 -66.50 -19.00 -16.67
CA PRO A 447 -66.24 -17.67 -17.21
C PRO A 447 -64.97 -17.60 -18.08
N ASN A 448 -65.01 -16.84 -19.18
CA ASN A 448 -63.95 -16.75 -20.19
C ASN A 448 -63.72 -15.31 -20.70
N THR A 449 -62.81 -15.12 -21.68
CA THR A 449 -62.47 -13.84 -22.36
C THR A 449 -62.07 -12.68 -21.42
N PRO A 450 -60.99 -12.83 -20.62
CA PRO A 450 -60.59 -11.82 -19.63
C PRO A 450 -60.09 -10.51 -20.26
N PHE A 451 -60.47 -9.40 -19.64
CA PHE A 451 -59.76 -8.12 -19.76
C PHE A 451 -59.34 -7.62 -18.37
N PRO A 452 -58.08 -7.18 -18.15
CA PRO A 452 -56.95 -7.26 -19.07
C PRO A 452 -56.65 -8.70 -19.52
N VAL A 453 -56.04 -8.84 -20.71
CA VAL A 453 -55.64 -10.16 -21.22
C VAL A 453 -54.61 -10.75 -20.26
N SER A 454 -54.78 -12.02 -19.90
CA SER A 454 -53.89 -12.69 -18.96
C SER A 454 -52.42 -12.60 -19.38
N GLY A 455 -51.54 -12.20 -18.46
CA GLY A 455 -50.13 -11.96 -18.67
C GLY A 455 -49.77 -10.53 -19.10
N SER A 456 -50.73 -9.60 -19.15
CA SER A 456 -50.42 -8.20 -19.48
C SER A 456 -49.55 -7.54 -18.40
N VAL A 457 -48.63 -6.70 -18.83
CA VAL A 457 -47.74 -5.90 -17.96
C VAL A 457 -48.07 -4.41 -18.09
N ASP A 458 -47.49 -3.58 -17.24
CA ASP A 458 -47.63 -2.11 -17.25
C ASP A 458 -49.10 -1.63 -17.18
N GLN A 459 -49.90 -2.30 -16.35
CA GLN A 459 -51.28 -1.87 -16.12
C GLN A 459 -51.34 -0.67 -15.16
N GLU A 460 -52.26 0.25 -15.45
CA GLU A 460 -52.60 1.39 -14.59
C GLU A 460 -52.99 0.92 -13.18
N LEU A 461 -52.86 1.80 -12.17
CA LEU A 461 -53.20 1.46 -10.78
C LEU A 461 -54.71 1.39 -10.51
N SER A 462 -55.53 1.49 -11.55
CA SER A 462 -56.98 1.35 -11.50
C SER A 462 -57.45 0.67 -12.79
N VAL A 463 -57.93 -0.57 -12.66
CA VAL A 463 -58.25 -1.45 -13.79
C VAL A 463 -59.70 -1.89 -13.70
N THR A 464 -60.41 -1.95 -14.84
CA THR A 464 -61.72 -2.60 -14.92
C THR A 464 -61.56 -4.02 -15.43
N LEU A 465 -61.93 -5.02 -14.63
CA LEU A 465 -61.97 -6.42 -15.03
C LEU A 465 -63.26 -6.73 -15.80
N SER A 466 -63.21 -7.58 -16.82
CA SER A 466 -64.41 -8.09 -17.52
C SER A 466 -64.28 -9.51 -18.05
N TRP A 467 -65.40 -10.25 -18.18
CA TRP A 467 -65.48 -11.65 -18.63
C TRP A 467 -66.82 -11.99 -19.33
N GLU A 468 -66.95 -13.20 -19.90
CA GLU A 468 -68.20 -13.76 -20.47
C GLU A 468 -68.57 -15.12 -19.85
N CYS A 469 -69.86 -15.45 -19.68
CA CYS A 469 -70.35 -16.70 -19.05
C CYS A 469 -71.83 -17.02 -19.37
N VAL A 470 -72.24 -18.30 -19.40
CA VAL A 470 -73.62 -18.79 -19.64
C VAL A 470 -73.99 -19.99 -18.75
N ASP A 471 -75.28 -20.20 -18.43
CA ASP A 471 -75.77 -21.35 -17.66
C ASP A 471 -76.47 -22.42 -18.57
N PRO A 472 -76.12 -23.71 -18.48
CA PRO A 472 -76.75 -24.78 -19.28
C PRO A 472 -78.24 -25.02 -18.98
N ASP A 473 -78.67 -24.81 -17.72
CA ASP A 473 -80.06 -24.98 -17.27
C ASP A 473 -80.88 -23.68 -17.42
N GLY A 474 -80.25 -22.60 -17.90
CA GLY A 474 -80.86 -21.29 -18.13
C GLY A 474 -81.13 -20.49 -16.86
N ASP A 475 -80.54 -20.91 -15.73
CA ASP A 475 -80.70 -20.26 -14.44
C ASP A 475 -79.99 -18.90 -14.43
N ALA A 476 -80.51 -17.96 -13.62
CA ALA A 476 -79.91 -16.64 -13.50
C ALA A 476 -78.52 -16.75 -12.85
N LEU A 477 -77.51 -16.13 -13.47
CA LEU A 477 -76.15 -16.16 -12.97
C LEU A 477 -75.83 -14.95 -12.11
N VAL A 478 -75.16 -15.22 -11.00
CA VAL A 478 -74.44 -14.23 -10.22
C VAL A 478 -72.96 -14.61 -10.14
N TYR A 479 -72.09 -13.62 -10.08
CA TYR A 479 -70.66 -13.83 -10.08
C TYR A 479 -70.04 -13.46 -8.74
N ASP A 480 -69.04 -14.24 -8.38
CA ASP A 480 -68.10 -13.93 -7.33
C ASP A 480 -66.75 -13.67 -7.99
N VAL A 481 -66.22 -12.47 -7.79
CA VAL A 481 -64.91 -12.06 -8.30
C VAL A 481 -63.89 -12.29 -7.22
N TYR A 482 -62.84 -13.04 -7.57
CA TYR A 482 -61.69 -13.25 -6.74
C TYR A 482 -60.54 -12.44 -7.33
N PHE A 483 -59.93 -11.59 -6.53
CA PHE A 483 -58.85 -10.69 -6.95
C PHE A 483 -57.84 -10.51 -5.82
N GLY A 484 -56.56 -10.49 -6.14
CA GLY A 484 -55.50 -10.19 -5.17
C GLY A 484 -54.12 -10.51 -5.70
N THR A 485 -53.09 -10.32 -4.90
CA THR A 485 -51.70 -10.61 -5.27
C THR A 485 -51.30 -12.08 -5.09
N SER A 486 -52.21 -12.92 -4.59
CA SER A 486 -52.03 -14.36 -4.42
C SER A 486 -52.57 -15.12 -5.64
N SER A 487 -51.84 -16.12 -6.12
CA SER A 487 -52.32 -17.04 -7.17
C SER A 487 -53.58 -17.82 -6.78
N SER A 488 -53.90 -17.88 -5.49
CA SER A 488 -55.25 -18.17 -4.99
C SER A 488 -55.88 -16.86 -4.51
N PRO A 489 -56.50 -16.07 -5.41
CA PRO A 489 -56.98 -14.74 -5.07
C PRO A 489 -58.18 -14.80 -4.13
N ALA A 490 -58.33 -13.82 -3.23
CA ALA A 490 -59.43 -13.74 -2.28
C ALA A 490 -60.71 -13.23 -2.96
N ASN A 491 -61.88 -13.62 -2.44
CA ASN A 491 -63.16 -13.08 -2.90
C ASN A 491 -63.24 -11.58 -2.54
N VAL A 492 -63.43 -10.73 -3.54
CA VAL A 492 -63.50 -9.27 -3.38
C VAL A 492 -64.89 -8.71 -3.70
N ALA A 493 -65.69 -9.46 -4.43
CA ALA A 493 -67.08 -9.16 -4.71
C ALA A 493 -67.85 -10.46 -4.85
N SER A 494 -69.08 -10.50 -4.32
CA SER A 494 -69.94 -11.67 -4.37
C SER A 494 -71.33 -11.30 -4.87
N GLY A 495 -71.95 -12.23 -5.61
CA GLY A 495 -73.33 -12.09 -6.05
C GLY A 495 -73.59 -10.96 -7.04
N ILE A 496 -72.57 -10.50 -7.79
CA ILE A 496 -72.75 -9.42 -8.75
C ILE A 496 -73.42 -9.93 -10.02
N SER A 497 -74.33 -9.15 -10.59
CA SER A 497 -75.03 -9.50 -11.84
C SER A 497 -74.40 -8.87 -13.09
N SER A 498 -73.33 -8.08 -12.92
CA SER A 498 -72.56 -7.48 -14.01
C SER A 498 -71.39 -8.38 -14.38
N ASN A 499 -71.05 -8.41 -15.66
CA ASN A 499 -69.88 -9.12 -16.19
C ASN A 499 -68.59 -8.27 -16.11
N THR A 500 -68.58 -7.26 -15.23
CA THR A 500 -67.47 -6.33 -15.04
C THR A 500 -67.28 -6.02 -13.56
N TRP A 501 -66.04 -5.73 -13.16
CA TRP A 501 -65.70 -5.31 -11.81
C TRP A 501 -64.52 -4.32 -11.80
N GLN A 502 -64.70 -3.18 -11.14
CA GLN A 502 -63.64 -2.17 -10.99
C GLN A 502 -62.73 -2.52 -9.82
N THR A 503 -61.42 -2.57 -10.04
CA THR A 503 -60.45 -2.73 -8.95
C THR A 503 -60.40 -1.48 -8.08
N GLY A 504 -59.97 -1.64 -6.83
CA GLY A 504 -59.47 -0.50 -6.03
C GLY A 504 -58.14 0.02 -6.57
N GLU A 505 -57.55 0.99 -5.86
CA GLU A 505 -56.19 1.45 -6.11
C GLU A 505 -55.20 0.29 -5.90
N LEU A 506 -54.43 -0.02 -6.94
CA LEU A 506 -53.49 -1.12 -6.97
C LEU A 506 -52.09 -0.67 -6.53
N THR A 507 -51.32 -1.60 -5.99
CA THR A 507 -49.92 -1.38 -5.58
C THR A 507 -49.02 -1.51 -6.80
N GLU A 508 -48.09 -0.58 -6.96
CA GLU A 508 -47.06 -0.62 -8.02
C GLU A 508 -46.20 -1.89 -7.94
N GLY A 509 -45.82 -2.43 -9.10
CA GLY A 509 -44.96 -3.61 -9.27
C GLY A 509 -45.59 -4.93 -8.86
N ALA A 510 -46.86 -4.92 -8.43
CA ALA A 510 -47.54 -6.12 -7.99
C ALA A 510 -48.21 -6.84 -9.16
N THR A 511 -47.99 -8.16 -9.23
CA THR A 511 -48.81 -9.07 -10.03
C THR A 511 -50.10 -9.36 -9.29
N TYR A 512 -51.21 -9.10 -9.95
CA TYR A 512 -52.55 -9.43 -9.46
C TYR A 512 -53.08 -10.63 -10.23
N TYR A 513 -53.56 -11.60 -9.48
CA TYR A 513 -54.26 -12.76 -9.97
C TYR A 513 -55.74 -12.57 -9.74
N TRP A 514 -56.55 -13.07 -10.67
CA TRP A 514 -57.98 -12.99 -10.54
C TRP A 514 -58.67 -14.14 -11.25
N ARG A 515 -59.83 -14.50 -10.73
CA ARG A 515 -60.73 -15.48 -11.33
C ARG A 515 -62.15 -15.12 -10.98
N VAL A 516 -63.09 -15.70 -11.72
CA VAL A 516 -64.51 -15.47 -11.51
C VAL A 516 -65.21 -16.80 -11.30
N VAL A 517 -66.05 -16.88 -10.27
CA VAL A 517 -66.94 -18.02 -10.04
C VAL A 517 -68.35 -17.59 -10.43
N ALA A 518 -68.95 -18.26 -11.41
CA ALA A 518 -70.35 -18.10 -11.74
C ALA A 518 -71.19 -19.07 -10.90
N LYS A 519 -72.33 -18.59 -10.40
CA LYS A 519 -73.27 -19.35 -9.58
C LYS A 519 -74.65 -19.26 -10.18
N ASP A 520 -75.31 -20.40 -10.32
CA ASP A 520 -76.74 -20.44 -10.63
C ASP A 520 -77.60 -20.24 -9.38
N THR A 521 -78.91 -20.05 -9.60
CA THR A 521 -79.91 -19.89 -8.53
C THR A 521 -80.22 -21.17 -7.74
N LYS A 522 -79.69 -22.34 -8.15
CA LYS A 522 -79.90 -23.63 -7.50
C LYS A 522 -78.68 -24.11 -6.71
N GLY A 523 -77.59 -23.33 -6.72
CA GLY A 523 -76.41 -23.49 -5.87
C GLY A 523 -75.24 -24.21 -6.53
N ALA A 524 -75.31 -24.53 -7.82
CA ALA A 524 -74.16 -25.07 -8.54
C ALA A 524 -73.35 -23.94 -9.19
N THR A 525 -72.06 -24.22 -9.35
CA THR A 525 -71.05 -23.20 -9.60
C THR A 525 -69.99 -23.67 -10.57
N SER A 526 -69.48 -22.76 -11.38
CA SER A 526 -68.33 -22.97 -12.26
C SER A 526 -67.31 -21.85 -12.08
N GLU A 527 -66.04 -22.14 -12.31
CA GLU A 527 -64.97 -21.18 -12.11
C GLU A 527 -64.09 -21.02 -13.35
N SER A 528 -63.58 -19.80 -13.56
CA SER A 528 -62.59 -19.55 -14.61
C SER A 528 -61.22 -20.11 -14.23
N GLN A 529 -60.35 -20.23 -15.23
CA GLN A 529 -58.90 -20.29 -14.96
C GLN A 529 -58.45 -19.00 -14.23
N ILE A 530 -57.32 -19.09 -13.53
CA ILE A 530 -56.70 -17.93 -12.90
C ILE A 530 -55.99 -17.12 -13.98
N TRP A 531 -56.42 -15.86 -14.14
CA TRP A 531 -55.76 -14.87 -14.97
C TRP A 531 -54.85 -14.00 -14.13
N ASN A 532 -53.87 -13.36 -14.76
CA ASN A 532 -52.99 -12.43 -14.06
C ASN A 532 -52.63 -11.21 -14.91
N PHE A 533 -52.24 -10.13 -14.26
CA PHE A 533 -51.57 -8.98 -14.88
C PHE A 533 -50.63 -8.33 -13.86
N THR A 534 -49.64 -7.59 -14.35
CA THR A 534 -48.69 -6.85 -13.49
C THR A 534 -48.87 -5.35 -13.69
N THR A 535 -48.96 -4.63 -12.57
CA THR A 535 -49.02 -3.16 -12.54
C THR A 535 -47.65 -2.54 -12.77
N ARG A 536 -47.59 -1.25 -13.17
CA ARG A 536 -46.31 -0.52 -13.34
C ARG A 536 -45.39 -0.64 -12.11
N ASN A 537 -44.08 -0.84 -12.29
CA ASN A 537 -43.11 -1.05 -11.20
C ASN A 537 -43.01 0.14 -10.22
N SER A 538 -42.80 -0.16 -8.93
CA SER A 538 -42.41 0.83 -7.92
C SER A 538 -40.91 1.11 -8.02
N VAL A 539 -40.48 2.36 -7.86
CA VAL A 539 -39.05 2.68 -7.75
C VAL A 539 -38.45 1.95 -6.53
N PRO A 540 -37.44 1.08 -6.69
CA PRO A 540 -36.83 0.36 -5.57
C PRO A 540 -36.26 1.30 -4.51
N ALA A 541 -36.41 0.93 -3.23
CA ALA A 541 -35.98 1.77 -2.11
C ALA A 541 -34.47 2.00 -2.04
N ASP A 542 -33.68 1.12 -2.67
CA ASP A 542 -32.22 1.23 -2.82
C ASP A 542 -31.81 1.98 -4.10
N GLY A 543 -32.77 2.42 -4.92
CA GLY A 543 -32.54 3.14 -6.15
C GLY A 543 -32.06 2.29 -7.32
N VAL A 544 -32.17 0.94 -7.25
CA VAL A 544 -31.63 0.02 -8.26
C VAL A 544 -32.72 -0.94 -8.76
N ASP A 545 -33.09 -0.83 -10.02
CA ASP A 545 -34.05 -1.70 -10.70
C ASP A 545 -33.33 -2.66 -11.65
N LYS A 546 -33.21 -3.94 -11.27
CA LYS A 546 -32.65 -5.01 -12.10
C LYS A 546 -33.71 -5.90 -12.75
N VAL A 547 -35.00 -5.64 -12.50
CA VAL A 547 -36.09 -6.55 -12.88
C VAL A 547 -36.78 -6.04 -14.14
N GLY A 548 -36.40 -6.63 -15.27
CA GLY A 548 -37.03 -6.34 -16.55
C GLY A 548 -38.51 -6.75 -16.64
N PRO A 549 -39.18 -6.41 -17.75
CA PRO A 549 -38.59 -5.79 -18.95
C PRO A 549 -38.57 -4.26 -18.91
N VAL A 550 -39.08 -3.60 -17.86
CA VAL A 550 -39.10 -2.13 -17.75
C VAL A 550 -38.25 -1.70 -16.55
N TYR A 551 -37.16 -0.99 -16.83
CA TYR A 551 -36.17 -0.55 -15.86
C TYR A 551 -36.37 0.93 -15.53
N SER A 552 -36.64 1.24 -14.26
CA SER A 552 -36.97 2.58 -13.80
C SER A 552 -35.71 3.38 -13.42
N GLY A 553 -35.68 4.69 -13.72
CA GLY A 553 -34.61 5.57 -13.27
C GLY A 553 -34.24 6.69 -14.23
N ASN A 554 -33.18 7.44 -13.87
CA ASN A 554 -32.57 8.49 -14.70
C ASN A 554 -31.28 8.00 -15.39
N VAL A 555 -30.73 6.86 -14.95
CA VAL A 555 -29.53 6.24 -15.52
C VAL A 555 -29.82 4.78 -15.86
N LEU A 556 -29.45 4.35 -17.05
CA LEU A 556 -29.44 2.95 -17.49
C LEU A 556 -27.99 2.47 -17.50
N LEU A 557 -27.70 1.45 -16.70
CA LEU A 557 -26.49 0.65 -16.82
C LEU A 557 -26.79 -0.55 -17.71
N VAL A 558 -25.95 -0.78 -18.72
CA VAL A 558 -25.95 -2.00 -19.53
C VAL A 558 -24.64 -2.73 -19.25
N SER A 559 -24.70 -3.86 -18.56
CA SER A 559 -23.55 -4.64 -18.10
C SER A 559 -23.50 -5.97 -18.83
N ASN A 560 -22.33 -6.39 -19.33
CA ASN A 560 -22.11 -7.76 -19.80
C ASN A 560 -21.52 -8.60 -18.66
N GLU A 561 -22.37 -9.45 -18.05
CA GLU A 561 -22.02 -10.30 -16.91
C GLU A 561 -21.23 -11.56 -17.28
N SER A 562 -20.93 -11.77 -18.57
CA SER A 562 -20.09 -12.89 -19.00
C SER A 562 -18.69 -12.78 -18.38
N THR A 563 -18.27 -13.86 -17.71
CA THR A 563 -16.92 -13.99 -17.13
C THR A 563 -15.86 -14.35 -18.16
N ASN A 564 -16.28 -14.65 -19.41
CA ASN A 564 -15.36 -14.91 -20.50
C ASN A 564 -14.95 -13.59 -21.18
N ALA A 565 -13.73 -13.15 -20.90
CA ALA A 565 -13.11 -11.94 -21.46
C ALA A 565 -13.04 -11.91 -23.01
N TYR A 566 -13.22 -13.04 -23.71
CA TYR A 566 -13.19 -13.12 -25.17
C TYR A 566 -14.58 -13.16 -25.81
N SER A 567 -15.63 -13.31 -25.01
CA SER A 567 -17.01 -13.29 -25.50
C SER A 567 -17.48 -11.87 -25.79
N TYR A 568 -18.32 -11.72 -26.81
CA TYR A 568 -18.99 -10.48 -27.18
C TYR A 568 -20.49 -10.70 -27.23
N GLU A 569 -21.25 -9.77 -26.66
CA GLU A 569 -22.70 -9.79 -26.68
C GLU A 569 -23.26 -8.41 -27.01
N ASN A 570 -24.28 -8.38 -27.86
CA ASN A 570 -24.91 -7.14 -28.28
C ASN A 570 -25.78 -6.55 -27.17
N THR A 571 -25.68 -5.25 -26.92
CA THR A 571 -26.49 -4.50 -25.93
C THR A 571 -27.97 -4.45 -26.25
N GLY A 572 -28.43 -5.02 -27.36
CA GLY A 572 -29.73 -4.71 -27.94
C GLY A 572 -29.81 -3.26 -28.43
N SER A 573 -30.99 -2.87 -28.90
CA SER A 573 -31.26 -1.52 -29.38
C SER A 573 -31.33 -0.51 -28.23
N LEU A 574 -30.39 0.45 -28.18
CA LEU A 574 -30.39 1.55 -27.21
C LEU A 574 -30.92 2.84 -27.85
N SER A 575 -31.61 3.69 -27.08
CA SER A 575 -32.12 4.97 -27.60
C SER A 575 -30.98 5.91 -28.01
N GLU A 576 -31.13 6.62 -29.13
CA GLU A 576 -30.22 7.72 -29.48
C GLU A 576 -30.73 9.01 -28.85
N SER A 577 -30.22 9.38 -27.66
CA SER A 577 -30.60 10.63 -26.99
C SER A 577 -29.37 11.50 -26.71
N PHE A 578 -29.40 12.72 -27.24
CA PHE A 578 -28.33 13.71 -27.23
C PHE A 578 -28.39 14.58 -25.96
N LEU A 579 -27.57 14.25 -24.95
CA LEU A 579 -27.16 15.21 -23.94
C LEU A 579 -25.65 15.07 -23.72
N GLN A 580 -24.90 15.88 -24.46
CA GLN A 580 -23.48 16.08 -24.28
C GLN A 580 -23.29 17.19 -23.23
N THR A 581 -22.58 16.90 -22.15
CA THR A 581 -21.59 17.83 -21.58
C THR A 581 -20.66 17.07 -20.64
N ALA A 582 -19.46 16.78 -21.10
CA ALA A 582 -18.27 16.77 -20.24
C ALA A 582 -17.10 17.19 -21.12
N SER A 583 -16.61 18.40 -20.89
CA SER A 583 -15.34 18.88 -21.42
C SER A 583 -14.23 18.01 -20.84
N VAL A 584 -13.47 17.34 -21.70
CA VAL A 584 -12.17 16.77 -21.33
C VAL A 584 -11.26 17.95 -21.02
N GLN A 585 -10.80 18.07 -19.77
CA GLN A 585 -9.66 18.92 -19.48
C GLN A 585 -8.40 18.10 -19.76
N GLU A 586 -7.68 18.47 -20.82
CA GLU A 586 -6.31 17.98 -21.05
C GLU A 586 -5.36 18.62 -20.03
N GLY A 587 -4.43 17.81 -19.51
CA GLY A 587 -3.42 18.23 -18.53
C GLY A 587 -3.26 17.32 -17.32
N LEU A 588 -3.41 15.99 -17.48
CA LEU A 588 -3.20 15.04 -16.38
C LEU A 588 -1.74 15.10 -15.87
N PRO A 589 -1.49 14.83 -14.57
CA PRO A 589 -0.15 14.70 -14.05
C PRO A 589 0.60 13.56 -14.74
N LEU A 590 1.93 13.67 -14.86
CA LEU A 590 2.80 12.72 -15.56
C LEU A 590 2.55 11.27 -15.13
N GLU A 591 2.36 11.05 -13.83
CA GLU A 591 2.18 9.75 -13.21
C GLU A 591 0.89 9.04 -13.70
N ALA A 592 -0.08 9.78 -14.24
CA ALA A 592 -1.29 9.19 -14.85
C ALA A 592 -0.97 8.39 -16.12
N TYR A 593 0.19 8.64 -16.73
CA TYR A 593 0.67 7.98 -17.95
C TYR A 593 1.71 6.87 -17.70
N ALA A 594 2.01 6.57 -16.43
CA ALA A 594 2.89 5.48 -16.04
C ALA A 594 2.24 4.10 -16.27
N MET A 595 2.97 3.23 -16.96
CA MET A 595 2.66 1.82 -17.19
C MET A 595 3.74 0.95 -16.53
N ASN A 596 3.39 -0.25 -16.10
CA ASN A 596 4.29 -1.23 -15.47
C ASN A 596 4.04 -2.58 -16.12
N PRO A 597 4.69 -2.89 -17.25
CA PRO A 597 4.33 -4.04 -18.05
C PRO A 597 4.85 -5.32 -17.42
N ILE A 598 4.04 -6.37 -17.47
CA ILE A 598 4.52 -7.74 -17.27
C ILE A 598 5.14 -8.23 -18.57
N LEU A 599 6.42 -8.63 -18.54
CA LEU A 599 7.05 -9.26 -19.70
C LEU A 599 6.58 -10.71 -19.86
N PRO A 600 6.20 -11.14 -21.09
CA PRO A 600 5.82 -12.52 -21.32
C PRO A 600 7.00 -13.45 -21.06
N GLU A 601 6.71 -14.63 -20.53
CA GLU A 601 7.71 -15.68 -20.37
C GLU A 601 8.33 -16.04 -21.72
N PRO A 602 9.67 -16.20 -21.80
CA PRO A 602 10.30 -16.81 -22.94
C PRO A 602 9.72 -18.20 -23.24
N ASP A 603 9.52 -18.50 -24.54
CA ASP A 603 8.99 -19.80 -24.95
C ASP A 603 9.87 -20.97 -24.49
N GLY A 604 9.23 -22.01 -23.95
CA GLY A 604 9.88 -23.28 -23.64
C GLY A 604 10.61 -23.35 -22.30
N LEU A 605 10.39 -22.39 -21.40
CA LEU A 605 10.84 -22.51 -20.01
C LEU A 605 10.05 -23.59 -19.26
N THR A 606 10.76 -24.39 -18.48
CA THR A 606 10.19 -25.45 -17.63
C THR A 606 10.78 -25.35 -16.22
N LEU A 607 10.05 -25.82 -15.19
CA LEU A 607 10.47 -25.69 -13.78
C LEU A 607 11.83 -26.34 -13.45
N ASP A 608 12.30 -27.31 -14.24
CA ASP A 608 13.64 -27.91 -14.14
C ASP A 608 14.76 -26.98 -14.64
N MET A 609 14.41 -25.90 -15.33
CA MET A 609 15.34 -24.84 -15.73
C MET A 609 15.46 -23.74 -14.67
N LEU A 610 14.75 -23.80 -13.53
CA LEU A 610 14.93 -22.83 -12.44
C LEU A 610 16.39 -22.76 -12.01
N VAL A 611 16.83 -21.58 -11.61
CA VAL A 611 18.19 -21.40 -11.08
C VAL A 611 18.36 -22.30 -9.84
N ASP A 612 19.50 -22.99 -9.78
CA ASP A 612 19.83 -23.92 -8.70
C ASP A 612 20.67 -23.22 -7.62
N SER A 613 20.10 -23.10 -6.43
CA SER A 613 20.74 -22.61 -5.19
C SER A 613 22.00 -23.37 -4.73
N SER A 614 22.38 -24.48 -5.39
CA SER A 614 23.57 -25.28 -5.02
C SER A 614 24.92 -24.63 -5.38
N GLY A 615 24.92 -23.50 -6.08
CA GLY A 615 26.12 -22.72 -6.42
C GLY A 615 26.74 -22.00 -5.21
N GLN A 616 28.07 -21.80 -5.24
CA GLN A 616 28.69 -20.80 -4.36
C GLN A 616 28.47 -19.42 -4.98
N PHE A 617 27.54 -18.65 -4.44
CA PHE A 617 27.26 -17.29 -4.90
C PHE A 617 28.20 -16.31 -4.21
N GLU A 618 28.97 -15.55 -4.99
CA GLU A 618 29.78 -14.47 -4.45
C GLU A 618 28.87 -13.31 -4.01
N ILE A 619 28.95 -12.96 -2.73
CA ILE A 619 28.31 -11.76 -2.19
C ILE A 619 29.09 -10.56 -2.73
N ALA A 620 28.51 -9.83 -3.67
CA ALA A 620 29.11 -8.62 -4.22
C ALA A 620 29.17 -7.51 -3.15
N SER A 621 30.23 -6.72 -3.16
CA SER A 621 30.40 -5.55 -2.30
C SER A 621 29.94 -4.29 -3.02
N VAL A 622 29.47 -3.27 -2.28
CA VAL A 622 29.19 -1.94 -2.85
C VAL A 622 30.41 -1.45 -3.66
N GLY A 623 30.15 -0.99 -4.89
CA GLY A 623 31.15 -0.62 -5.89
C GLY A 623 31.46 -1.71 -6.92
N SER A 624 31.00 -2.96 -6.73
CA SER A 624 31.11 -4.03 -7.73
C SER A 624 30.28 -3.72 -8.98
N THR A 625 30.79 -4.07 -10.16
CA THR A 625 30.08 -3.94 -11.44
C THR A 625 29.66 -5.30 -11.98
N SER A 626 28.50 -5.34 -12.65
CA SER A 626 28.00 -6.53 -13.34
C SER A 626 27.26 -6.15 -14.62
N GLU A 627 27.20 -7.08 -15.58
CA GLU A 627 26.34 -6.97 -16.76
C GLU A 627 24.99 -7.63 -16.49
N PHE A 628 23.91 -6.95 -16.84
CA PHE A 628 22.53 -7.41 -16.75
C PHE A 628 21.87 -7.45 -18.13
N TRP A 629 21.00 -8.42 -18.36
CA TRP A 629 20.09 -8.42 -19.50
C TRP A 629 18.89 -7.53 -19.19
N VAL A 630 18.58 -6.56 -20.06
CA VAL A 630 17.44 -5.64 -19.92
C VAL A 630 16.63 -5.59 -21.20
N TYR A 631 15.35 -5.22 -21.11
CA TYR A 631 14.47 -5.13 -22.27
C TYR A 631 14.36 -3.69 -22.78
N ASN A 632 14.61 -3.49 -24.07
CA ASN A 632 14.47 -2.21 -24.75
C ASN A 632 13.11 -2.14 -25.44
N TYR A 633 12.16 -1.43 -24.85
CA TYR A 633 10.79 -1.29 -25.36
C TYR A 633 10.67 -0.41 -26.61
N LYS A 634 11.73 0.31 -26.97
CA LYS A 634 11.79 1.08 -28.22
C LYS A 634 12.13 0.19 -29.42
N THR A 635 13.02 -0.78 -29.23
CA THR A 635 13.46 -1.72 -30.29
C THR A 635 12.79 -3.09 -30.19
N ASN A 636 12.11 -3.38 -29.07
CA ASN A 636 11.56 -4.68 -28.71
C ASN A 636 12.63 -5.79 -28.68
N GLN A 637 13.81 -5.49 -28.13
CA GLN A 637 14.95 -6.42 -28.03
C GLN A 637 15.55 -6.44 -26.64
N THR A 638 16.06 -7.61 -26.22
CA THR A 638 16.87 -7.75 -25.01
C THR A 638 18.32 -7.35 -25.31
N GLU A 639 18.91 -6.52 -24.46
CA GLU A 639 20.29 -6.03 -24.59
C GLU A 639 21.03 -6.10 -23.25
N LYS A 640 22.35 -5.88 -23.28
CA LYS A 640 23.17 -5.87 -22.07
C LYS A 640 23.34 -4.46 -21.52
N LEU A 641 23.25 -4.34 -20.21
CA LEU A 641 23.43 -3.12 -19.43
C LEU A 641 24.48 -3.36 -18.35
N THR A 642 25.48 -2.50 -18.23
CA THR A 642 26.43 -2.55 -17.11
C THR A 642 25.90 -1.70 -15.96
N ALA A 643 25.81 -2.28 -14.77
CA ALA A 643 25.40 -1.55 -13.56
C ALA A 643 26.37 -1.77 -12.41
N THR A 644 26.41 -0.80 -11.50
CA THR A 644 27.24 -0.80 -10.29
C THR A 644 26.38 -0.98 -9.06
N LEU A 645 26.76 -1.88 -8.16
CA LEU A 645 26.10 -2.09 -6.88
C LEU A 645 26.34 -0.89 -5.97
N GLN A 646 25.28 -0.20 -5.55
CA GLN A 646 25.35 1.03 -4.72
C GLN A 646 24.81 0.81 -3.30
N TYR A 647 24.04 -0.25 -3.05
CA TYR A 647 23.53 -0.58 -1.71
C TYR A 647 23.35 -2.09 -1.53
N VAL A 648 23.69 -2.60 -0.35
CA VAL A 648 23.41 -3.98 0.09
C VAL A 648 22.66 -3.90 1.42
N GLY A 649 21.44 -4.39 1.42
CA GLY A 649 20.52 -4.38 2.54
C GLY A 649 20.33 -5.74 3.20
N SER A 650 19.32 -5.82 4.05
CA SER A 650 18.88 -7.07 4.66
C SER A 650 18.02 -7.92 3.70
N GLN A 651 17.29 -7.29 2.79
CA GLN A 651 16.39 -7.96 1.83
C GLN A 651 16.67 -7.57 0.38
N SER A 652 17.55 -6.59 0.12
CA SER A 652 17.76 -6.05 -1.22
C SER A 652 19.19 -5.71 -1.60
N GLU A 653 19.43 -5.63 -2.92
CA GLU A 653 20.61 -5.05 -3.55
C GLU A 653 20.17 -3.98 -4.55
N ILE A 654 20.73 -2.76 -4.48
CA ILE A 654 20.42 -1.69 -5.45
C ILE A 654 21.56 -1.59 -6.46
N TRP A 655 21.27 -1.94 -7.70
CA TRP A 655 22.18 -1.86 -8.84
C TRP A 655 21.81 -0.65 -9.71
N VAL A 656 22.81 0.12 -10.13
CA VAL A 656 22.60 1.41 -10.81
C VAL A 656 23.45 1.49 -12.08
N GLU A 657 22.83 1.82 -13.23
CA GLU A 657 23.56 2.10 -14.49
C GLU A 657 24.40 3.38 -14.34
N ASN A 658 23.75 4.49 -13.99
CA ASN A 658 24.36 5.81 -13.93
C ASN A 658 24.53 6.28 -12.46
N THR A 659 25.74 6.08 -11.91
CA THR A 659 26.05 6.37 -10.50
C THR A 659 26.18 7.87 -10.21
N ASP A 660 26.30 8.71 -11.25
CA ASP A 660 26.25 10.17 -11.11
C ASP A 660 24.81 10.67 -10.93
N GLU A 661 23.83 9.91 -11.44
CA GLU A 661 22.40 10.18 -11.29
C GLU A 661 21.88 9.58 -9.98
N ILE A 662 21.99 8.26 -9.82
CA ILE A 662 21.60 7.57 -8.58
C ILE A 662 22.86 7.31 -7.74
N THR A 663 23.19 8.29 -6.89
CA THR A 663 24.34 8.24 -5.96
C THR A 663 24.14 7.20 -4.85
N LEU A 664 25.20 6.89 -4.09
CA LEU A 664 25.15 6.07 -2.87
C LEU A 664 24.02 6.49 -1.90
N THR A 665 23.78 7.80 -1.76
CA THR A 665 22.74 8.31 -0.85
C THR A 665 21.34 7.94 -1.35
N TYR A 666 21.10 8.08 -2.65
CA TYR A 666 19.81 7.72 -3.26
C TYR A 666 19.60 6.21 -3.29
N ALA A 667 20.64 5.42 -3.57
CA ALA A 667 20.59 3.97 -3.49
C ALA A 667 20.30 3.50 -2.05
N GLN A 668 20.88 4.16 -1.04
CA GLN A 668 20.57 3.88 0.36
C GLN A 668 19.11 4.21 0.71
N GLN A 669 18.56 5.30 0.19
CA GLN A 669 17.13 5.64 0.38
C GLN A 669 16.23 4.57 -0.25
N LEU A 670 16.50 4.18 -1.51
CA LEU A 670 15.76 3.12 -2.20
C LEU A 670 15.79 1.78 -1.45
N GLY A 671 16.99 1.32 -1.10
CA GLY A 671 17.17 0.01 -0.46
C GLY A 671 16.67 -0.03 0.99
N SER A 672 16.88 1.04 1.77
CA SER A 672 16.37 1.09 3.14
C SER A 672 14.84 1.22 3.20
N GLU A 673 14.21 1.89 2.23
CA GLU A 673 12.76 1.93 2.14
C GLU A 673 12.18 0.58 1.71
N PHE A 674 12.84 -0.09 0.75
CA PHE A 674 12.43 -1.43 0.37
C PHE A 674 12.51 -2.41 1.56
N ASP A 675 13.67 -2.51 2.20
CA ASP A 675 13.90 -3.45 3.30
C ASP A 675 12.95 -3.23 4.49
N ASN A 676 12.76 -1.95 4.87
CA ASN A 676 12.09 -1.62 6.13
C ASN A 676 10.57 -1.37 5.98
N VAL A 677 10.04 -1.23 4.76
CA VAL A 677 8.60 -0.91 4.54
C VAL A 677 8.00 -1.78 3.48
N ILE A 678 8.53 -1.72 2.25
CA ILE A 678 7.85 -2.29 1.10
C ILE A 678 7.90 -3.82 1.20
N TYR A 679 9.06 -4.37 1.56
CA TYR A 679 9.23 -5.80 1.76
C TYR A 679 8.25 -6.35 2.83
N PRO A 680 8.25 -5.86 4.09
CA PRO A 680 7.31 -6.36 5.10
C PRO A 680 5.84 -6.07 4.75
N LEU A 681 5.53 -4.95 4.09
CA LEU A 681 4.16 -4.62 3.67
C LEU A 681 3.63 -5.61 2.64
N VAL A 682 4.36 -5.81 1.54
CA VAL A 682 3.95 -6.70 0.45
C VAL A 682 3.91 -8.14 0.94
N THR A 683 4.89 -8.59 1.72
CA THR A 683 4.86 -9.96 2.27
C THR A 683 3.74 -10.19 3.29
N SER A 684 3.31 -9.16 4.02
CA SER A 684 2.19 -9.27 4.97
C SER A 684 0.85 -9.44 4.26
N TYR A 685 0.55 -8.59 3.28
CA TYR A 685 -0.75 -8.53 2.58
C TYR A 685 -0.82 -9.33 1.28
N PHE A 686 0.29 -9.91 0.83
CA PHE A 686 0.36 -10.79 -0.32
C PHE A 686 1.14 -12.06 0.05
N TYR A 687 2.38 -12.18 -0.42
CA TYR A 687 3.19 -13.39 -0.26
C TYR A 687 4.67 -13.05 -0.23
N SER A 688 5.53 -14.05 0.06
CA SER A 688 6.99 -13.89 0.04
C SER A 688 7.56 -14.13 -1.36
N PRO A 689 8.71 -13.52 -1.71
CA PRO A 689 9.42 -13.88 -2.93
C PRO A 689 10.02 -15.29 -2.82
N SER A 690 10.48 -15.83 -3.95
CA SER A 690 11.39 -16.97 -3.96
C SER A 690 12.80 -16.55 -3.56
N ASP A 691 13.72 -17.52 -3.50
CA ASP A 691 15.16 -17.29 -3.36
C ASP A 691 15.87 -18.33 -4.24
N VAL A 692 15.67 -18.24 -5.57
CA VAL A 692 16.16 -19.24 -6.53
C VAL A 692 17.68 -19.21 -6.65
N ASP A 693 18.30 -18.06 -6.42
CA ASP A 693 19.75 -17.89 -6.43
C ASP A 693 20.40 -18.02 -5.04
N GLY A 694 19.61 -18.22 -3.98
CA GLY A 694 20.09 -18.50 -2.62
C GLY A 694 20.87 -17.35 -1.97
N ASN A 695 20.82 -16.13 -2.52
CA ASN A 695 21.52 -14.98 -1.96
C ASN A 695 20.74 -14.31 -0.79
N GLY A 696 19.46 -14.69 -0.60
CA GLY A 696 18.55 -14.13 0.40
C GLY A 696 18.15 -12.67 0.16
N ARG A 697 18.33 -12.14 -1.06
CA ARG A 697 18.11 -10.73 -1.41
C ARG A 697 17.53 -10.54 -2.81
N VAL A 698 16.58 -9.62 -2.92
CA VAL A 698 16.02 -9.18 -4.20
C VAL A 698 16.89 -8.07 -4.82
N LYS A 699 17.27 -8.23 -6.08
CA LYS A 699 18.00 -7.21 -6.84
C LYS A 699 17.02 -6.19 -7.42
N ILE A 700 17.30 -4.91 -7.22
CA ILE A 700 16.56 -3.79 -7.82
C ILE A 700 17.52 -3.06 -8.75
N LEU A 701 17.26 -3.11 -10.05
CA LEU A 701 18.10 -2.48 -11.06
C LEU A 701 17.49 -1.15 -11.53
N CYS A 702 18.17 -0.05 -11.23
CA CYS A 702 17.78 1.30 -11.58
C CYS A 702 18.53 1.80 -12.83
N PHE A 703 17.77 2.11 -13.90
CA PHE A 703 18.30 2.68 -15.14
C PHE A 703 17.22 3.44 -15.92
N ASP A 704 17.62 4.22 -16.93
CA ASP A 704 16.69 4.95 -17.82
C ASP A 704 16.08 3.97 -18.83
N ILE A 705 14.86 3.50 -18.54
CA ILE A 705 14.19 2.45 -19.33
C ILE A 705 13.93 2.98 -20.74
N LYS A 706 14.48 2.30 -21.75
CA LYS A 706 14.37 2.74 -23.14
C LYS A 706 12.98 2.45 -23.69
N ASP A 707 12.15 3.49 -23.70
CA ASP A 707 10.78 3.44 -24.18
C ASP A 707 10.46 4.54 -25.21
N ASN A 708 9.17 4.79 -25.44
CA ASN A 708 8.67 5.78 -26.40
C ASN A 708 8.15 7.07 -25.73
N PHE A 709 8.52 7.34 -24.47
CA PHE A 709 8.05 8.48 -23.68
C PHE A 709 8.14 9.82 -24.42
N GLU A 710 9.28 10.08 -25.08
CA GLU A 710 9.52 11.32 -25.84
C GLU A 710 8.53 11.55 -27.00
N THR A 711 7.82 10.49 -27.43
CA THR A 711 6.87 10.54 -28.55
C THR A 711 5.42 10.37 -28.14
N THR A 712 5.13 9.60 -27.09
CA THR A 712 3.76 9.26 -26.67
C THR A 712 3.36 9.94 -25.35
N GLY A 713 4.33 10.42 -24.57
CA GLY A 713 4.11 10.89 -23.20
C GLY A 713 3.80 9.79 -22.18
N SER A 714 3.64 8.54 -22.61
CA SER A 714 3.50 7.37 -21.74
C SER A 714 4.83 6.66 -21.60
N TYR A 715 5.13 6.16 -20.40
CA TYR A 715 6.41 5.55 -20.06
C TYR A 715 6.25 4.32 -19.19
N TYR A 716 7.28 3.48 -19.18
CA TYR A 716 7.33 2.33 -18.29
C TYR A 716 8.08 2.70 -17.01
N ALA A 717 7.40 2.71 -15.86
CA ALA A 717 8.01 3.15 -14.60
C ALA A 717 8.84 2.04 -13.92
N GLY A 718 8.56 0.79 -14.26
CA GLY A 718 9.28 -0.39 -13.82
C GLY A 718 8.78 -1.62 -14.58
N TYR A 719 9.47 -2.75 -14.40
CA TYR A 719 8.95 -4.05 -14.84
C TYR A 719 9.56 -5.18 -14.01
N PHE A 720 8.85 -6.31 -13.94
CA PHE A 720 9.33 -7.60 -13.48
C PHE A 720 9.34 -8.60 -14.64
N SER A 721 10.40 -9.39 -14.74
CA SER A 721 10.57 -10.44 -15.76
C SER A 721 10.76 -11.78 -15.07
N SER A 722 9.75 -12.64 -15.10
CA SER A 722 9.84 -13.97 -14.50
C SER A 722 10.89 -14.87 -15.16
N GLY A 723 11.25 -14.61 -16.42
CA GLY A 723 12.33 -15.31 -17.13
C GLY A 723 13.68 -15.24 -16.40
N ASP A 724 13.92 -14.17 -15.62
CA ASP A 724 15.15 -14.02 -14.84
C ASP A 724 15.29 -15.05 -13.72
N LEU A 725 14.21 -15.74 -13.33
CA LEU A 725 14.25 -16.83 -12.34
C LEU A 725 14.75 -18.17 -12.94
N TYR A 726 14.93 -18.24 -14.27
CA TYR A 726 15.31 -19.46 -14.99
C TYR A 726 16.68 -19.35 -15.63
N ASN A 727 17.36 -20.49 -15.81
CA ASN A 727 18.66 -20.59 -16.44
C ASN A 727 18.53 -20.66 -17.98
N HIS A 728 18.51 -19.50 -18.63
CA HIS A 728 18.60 -19.38 -20.11
C HIS A 728 19.57 -18.27 -20.55
N SER A 729 19.77 -18.12 -21.87
CA SER A 729 20.84 -17.27 -22.43
C SER A 729 20.69 -15.77 -22.21
N THR A 730 19.50 -15.30 -21.87
CA THR A 730 19.14 -13.88 -21.70
C THR A 730 18.49 -13.60 -20.34
N SER A 731 18.81 -14.43 -19.34
CA SER A 731 18.33 -14.29 -17.97
C SER A 731 19.44 -13.77 -17.05
N ASN A 732 19.03 -13.01 -16.03
CA ASN A 732 19.86 -12.52 -14.94
C ASN A 732 19.96 -13.49 -13.75
N LYS A 733 19.27 -14.63 -13.83
CA LYS A 733 19.41 -15.79 -12.95
C LYS A 733 19.23 -15.50 -11.46
N GLY A 734 18.15 -14.80 -11.10
CA GLY A 734 17.78 -14.56 -9.71
C GLY A 734 16.58 -13.62 -9.58
N GLU A 735 16.18 -13.37 -8.33
CA GLU A 735 15.13 -12.41 -7.99
C GLU A 735 15.58 -10.99 -8.37
N ILE A 736 15.11 -10.48 -9.51
CA ILE A 736 15.38 -9.12 -9.97
C ILE A 736 14.13 -8.46 -10.54
N PHE A 737 13.97 -7.17 -10.26
CA PHE A 737 13.06 -6.30 -10.99
C PHE A 737 13.72 -4.94 -11.28
N TYR A 738 13.12 -4.20 -12.18
CA TYR A 738 13.73 -3.06 -12.85
C TYR A 738 12.92 -1.81 -12.60
N ILE A 739 13.59 -0.70 -12.30
CA ILE A 739 12.95 0.57 -11.96
C ILE A 739 13.53 1.66 -12.85
N ASP A 740 12.62 2.42 -13.47
CA ASP A 740 13.00 3.54 -14.31
C ASP A 740 13.56 4.71 -13.49
N THR A 741 14.65 5.32 -13.98
CA THR A 741 15.18 6.56 -13.41
C THR A 741 14.55 7.80 -14.05
N TYR A 742 14.22 7.75 -15.34
CA TYR A 742 13.66 8.87 -16.08
C TYR A 742 12.53 8.44 -17.04
N PRO A 743 11.31 8.98 -16.89
CA PRO A 743 10.95 10.19 -16.14
C PRO A 743 10.49 9.96 -14.68
N THR A 744 10.58 8.73 -14.17
CA THR A 744 10.02 8.34 -12.86
C THR A 744 10.58 9.16 -11.69
N MET A 745 11.91 9.24 -11.53
CA MET A 745 12.53 9.89 -10.37
C MET A 745 12.70 11.39 -10.55
N HIS A 746 12.64 11.90 -11.78
CA HIS A 746 12.66 13.34 -12.07
C HIS A 746 12.06 13.62 -13.45
N TYR A 747 11.17 14.61 -13.52
CA TYR A 747 10.68 15.14 -14.78
C TYR A 747 10.14 16.56 -14.60
N PRO A 748 10.43 17.51 -15.53
CA PRO A 748 11.40 17.39 -16.63
C PRO A 748 12.83 17.15 -16.10
N LYS A 749 13.81 16.77 -16.95
CA LYS A 749 15.22 16.49 -16.54
C LYS A 749 15.91 17.60 -15.73
N THR A 750 15.35 18.81 -15.72
CA THR A 750 15.83 19.94 -14.93
C THR A 750 15.42 19.88 -13.46
N ASN A 751 14.46 19.03 -13.10
CA ASN A 751 14.03 18.85 -11.72
C ASN A 751 15.07 18.04 -10.94
N PRO A 752 15.23 18.29 -9.64
CA PRO A 752 16.08 17.45 -8.80
C PRO A 752 15.56 16.01 -8.78
N ILE A 753 16.49 15.07 -8.66
CA ILE A 753 16.17 13.64 -8.51
C ILE A 753 15.46 13.42 -7.18
N ASP A 754 14.30 12.80 -7.24
CA ASP A 754 13.52 12.37 -6.09
C ASP A 754 13.18 10.88 -6.24
N VAL A 755 13.99 10.04 -5.59
CA VAL A 755 13.81 8.58 -5.63
C VAL A 755 12.55 8.11 -4.91
N SER A 756 11.94 8.95 -4.06
CA SER A 756 10.69 8.57 -3.37
C SER A 756 9.51 8.41 -4.33
N ARG A 757 9.58 9.04 -5.51
CA ARG A 757 8.61 8.88 -6.59
C ARG A 757 8.58 7.45 -7.15
N ALA A 758 9.65 6.69 -6.99
CA ALA A 758 9.74 5.30 -7.42
C ALA A 758 9.22 4.30 -6.38
N PHE A 759 8.98 4.68 -5.12
CA PHE A 759 8.62 3.75 -4.05
C PHE A 759 7.29 3.01 -4.31
N SER A 760 6.30 3.70 -4.88
CA SER A 760 5.03 3.08 -5.31
C SER A 760 5.29 2.02 -6.37
N THR A 761 6.10 2.33 -7.38
CA THR A 761 6.47 1.37 -8.44
C THR A 761 7.28 0.20 -7.91
N ILE A 762 8.16 0.41 -6.93
CA ILE A 762 8.89 -0.67 -6.27
C ILE A 762 7.94 -1.63 -5.57
N ALA A 763 6.91 -1.14 -4.88
CA ALA A 763 5.87 -1.98 -4.29
C ALA A 763 5.08 -2.75 -5.36
N HIS A 764 4.81 -2.12 -6.50
CA HIS A 764 4.13 -2.70 -7.65
C HIS A 764 4.93 -3.88 -8.26
N GLU A 765 6.19 -3.66 -8.63
CA GLU A 765 7.04 -4.69 -9.25
C GLU A 765 7.35 -5.83 -8.27
N PHE A 766 7.52 -5.51 -6.99
CA PHE A 766 7.71 -6.53 -5.98
C PHE A 766 6.44 -7.39 -5.80
N GLN A 767 5.24 -6.80 -5.92
CA GLN A 767 4.00 -7.56 -5.90
C GLN A 767 3.94 -8.58 -7.06
N HIS A 768 4.33 -8.20 -8.28
CA HIS A 768 4.38 -9.13 -9.41
C HIS A 768 5.31 -10.33 -9.12
N MET A 769 6.48 -10.08 -8.53
CA MET A 769 7.42 -11.13 -8.16
C MET A 769 6.83 -12.13 -7.17
N VAL A 770 6.20 -11.65 -6.08
CA VAL A 770 5.61 -12.55 -5.09
C VAL A 770 4.34 -13.24 -5.61
N ASN A 771 3.62 -12.58 -6.53
CA ASN A 771 2.48 -13.18 -7.24
C ASN A 771 2.94 -14.37 -8.09
N TYR A 772 4.03 -14.18 -8.85
CA TYR A 772 4.63 -15.21 -9.68
C TYR A 772 5.12 -16.40 -8.85
N ASN A 773 5.84 -16.13 -7.75
CA ASN A 773 6.28 -17.17 -6.83
C ASN A 773 5.10 -18.01 -6.33
N ARG A 774 4.02 -17.36 -5.89
CA ARG A 774 2.87 -18.08 -5.36
C ARG A 774 2.20 -18.97 -6.41
N ASN A 775 1.79 -18.40 -7.54
CA ASN A 775 0.94 -19.10 -8.53
C ASN A 775 1.73 -20.12 -9.36
N ILE A 776 2.98 -19.81 -9.73
CA ILE A 776 3.76 -20.65 -10.66
C ILE A 776 4.72 -21.55 -9.91
N LEU A 777 5.53 -21.02 -9.00
CA LEU A 777 6.59 -21.82 -8.36
C LEU A 777 6.05 -22.72 -7.26
N VAL A 778 5.18 -22.18 -6.39
CA VAL A 778 4.62 -22.93 -5.25
C VAL A 778 3.44 -23.80 -5.67
N GLU A 779 2.43 -23.22 -6.32
CA GLU A 779 1.22 -23.96 -6.70
C GLU A 779 1.38 -24.81 -7.95
N ARG A 780 2.36 -24.48 -8.82
CA ARG A 780 2.50 -25.09 -10.15
C ARG A 780 1.24 -24.91 -11.01
N GLY A 781 0.57 -23.77 -10.81
CA GLY A 781 -0.64 -23.37 -11.52
C GLY A 781 -0.35 -22.63 -12.82
N PHE A 782 -1.34 -21.84 -13.26
CA PHE A 782 -1.22 -20.97 -14.43
C PHE A 782 -1.00 -19.51 -14.00
N SER A 783 -0.54 -18.69 -14.94
CA SER A 783 -0.42 -17.25 -14.72
C SER A 783 -1.80 -16.65 -14.42
N MET A 784 -1.84 -15.78 -13.43
CA MET A 784 -3.03 -15.02 -13.07
C MET A 784 -3.42 -14.11 -14.24
N PRO A 785 -4.74 -13.92 -14.53
CA PRO A 785 -5.18 -13.00 -15.57
C PRO A 785 -4.59 -11.60 -15.39
N ASP A 786 -4.11 -10.99 -16.48
CA ASP A 786 -3.38 -9.71 -16.45
C ASP A 786 -4.10 -8.62 -15.64
N TRP A 787 -5.43 -8.45 -15.84
CA TRP A 787 -6.22 -7.45 -15.12
C TRP A 787 -6.17 -7.63 -13.60
N LEU A 788 -6.11 -8.88 -13.13
CA LEU A 788 -6.08 -9.19 -11.72
C LEU A 788 -4.66 -9.11 -11.17
N ASN A 789 -3.67 -9.57 -11.94
CA ASN A 789 -2.27 -9.45 -11.60
C ASN A 789 -1.90 -7.97 -11.38
N GLU A 790 -2.22 -7.12 -12.35
CA GLU A 790 -2.02 -5.67 -12.30
C GLU A 790 -2.89 -4.99 -11.23
N GLY A 791 -4.12 -5.49 -11.05
CA GLY A 791 -5.02 -5.05 -9.99
C GLY A 791 -4.44 -5.26 -8.58
N LEU A 792 -3.81 -6.41 -8.33
CA LEU A 792 -3.13 -6.70 -7.07
C LEU A 792 -1.83 -5.89 -6.91
N SER A 793 -1.07 -5.67 -7.98
CA SER A 793 0.09 -4.77 -7.94
C SER A 793 -0.31 -3.33 -7.57
N MET A 794 -1.40 -2.80 -8.14
CA MET A 794 -1.95 -1.51 -7.73
C MET A 794 -2.57 -1.53 -6.33
N ALA A 795 -3.02 -2.67 -5.82
CA ALA A 795 -3.41 -2.80 -4.43
C ALA A 795 -2.18 -2.68 -3.49
N ALA A 796 -1.02 -3.21 -3.87
CA ALA A 796 0.23 -2.99 -3.13
C ALA A 796 0.62 -1.51 -3.12
N GLU A 797 0.49 -0.83 -4.26
CA GLU A 797 0.66 0.63 -4.34
C GLU A 797 -0.31 1.38 -3.42
N HIS A 798 -1.58 0.95 -3.36
CA HIS A 798 -2.57 1.55 -2.46
C HIS A 798 -2.20 1.33 -1.00
N LEU A 799 -1.79 0.12 -0.63
CA LEU A 799 -1.38 -0.18 0.74
C LEU A 799 -0.16 0.65 1.17
N TYR A 800 0.72 1.00 0.22
CA TYR A 800 1.89 1.82 0.47
C TYR A 800 1.58 3.33 0.49
N THR A 801 0.87 3.85 -0.52
CA THR A 801 0.67 5.28 -0.74
C THR A 801 -0.72 5.83 -0.35
N GLY A 802 -1.71 4.97 -0.16
CA GLY A 802 -3.13 5.33 -0.07
C GLY A 802 -3.81 5.39 -1.45
N VAL A 803 -4.85 6.22 -1.59
CA VAL A 803 -5.60 6.32 -2.85
C VAL A 803 -4.73 6.76 -4.04
N LEU A 804 -4.82 6.01 -5.14
CA LEU A 804 -4.15 6.29 -6.39
C LEU A 804 -4.99 7.26 -7.22
N THR A 805 -5.03 8.52 -6.79
CA THR A 805 -5.81 9.60 -7.43
C THR A 805 -5.55 9.72 -8.94
N ARG A 806 -4.34 9.41 -9.40
CA ARG A 806 -3.97 9.35 -10.82
C ARG A 806 -4.82 8.35 -11.64
N ARG A 807 -5.18 7.20 -11.05
CA ARG A 807 -6.02 6.18 -11.71
C ARG A 807 -7.49 6.61 -11.74
N ILE A 808 -7.97 7.25 -10.68
CA ILE A 808 -9.31 7.87 -10.67
C ILE A 808 -9.40 8.99 -11.71
N SER A 809 -8.38 9.83 -11.80
CA SER A 809 -8.33 10.91 -12.79
C SER A 809 -8.36 10.39 -14.23
N TYR A 810 -7.66 9.28 -14.51
CA TYR A 810 -7.71 8.63 -15.82
C TYR A 810 -9.09 8.01 -16.10
N PHE A 811 -9.68 7.32 -15.12
CA PHE A 811 -11.04 6.79 -15.20
C PHE A 811 -12.04 7.89 -15.61
N ASN A 812 -12.00 9.03 -14.91
CA ASN A 812 -12.92 10.14 -15.10
C ASN A 812 -12.82 10.78 -16.49
N ASN A 813 -11.69 10.63 -17.20
CA ASN A 813 -11.44 11.27 -18.49
C ASN A 813 -11.42 10.28 -19.68
N SER A 814 -11.46 8.97 -19.43
CA SER A 814 -11.34 7.96 -20.50
C SER A 814 -12.63 7.81 -21.32
N THR A 815 -12.53 8.13 -22.62
CA THR A 815 -13.57 7.82 -23.60
C THR A 815 -13.70 6.33 -23.89
N ARG A 816 -12.64 5.54 -23.69
CA ARG A 816 -12.69 4.07 -23.85
C ARG A 816 -13.53 3.42 -22.76
N ILE A 817 -13.36 3.85 -21.51
CA ILE A 817 -14.19 3.39 -20.39
C ILE A 817 -15.64 3.78 -20.60
N ARG A 818 -15.91 5.03 -21.00
CA ARG A 818 -17.26 5.50 -21.40
C ARG A 818 -17.90 4.59 -22.45
N ASP A 819 -17.11 4.16 -23.44
CA ASP A 819 -17.57 3.39 -24.58
C ASP A 819 -17.53 1.86 -24.35
N GLY A 820 -17.38 1.40 -23.10
CA GLY A 820 -17.54 -0.01 -22.73
C GLY A 820 -16.25 -0.81 -22.58
N HIS A 821 -15.16 -0.22 -22.07
CA HIS A 821 -13.92 -0.95 -21.77
C HIS A 821 -14.15 -2.07 -20.73
N SER A 822 -13.62 -3.26 -21.00
CA SER A 822 -13.78 -4.43 -20.13
C SER A 822 -12.86 -4.36 -18.90
N VAL A 823 -13.36 -4.82 -17.75
CA VAL A 823 -12.50 -5.10 -16.58
C VAL A 823 -11.68 -6.37 -16.78
N LEU A 824 -12.24 -7.39 -17.45
CA LEU A 824 -11.66 -8.73 -17.54
C LEU A 824 -10.67 -8.92 -18.69
N TYR A 825 -10.65 -7.99 -19.66
CA TYR A 825 -9.76 -8.07 -20.81
C TYR A 825 -8.75 -6.93 -20.79
N TRP A 826 -7.48 -7.28 -20.70
CA TRP A 826 -6.38 -6.32 -20.65
C TRP A 826 -6.10 -5.69 -22.03
N GLY A 827 -5.93 -4.36 -22.05
CA GLY A 827 -5.60 -3.63 -23.27
C GLY A 827 -6.70 -3.61 -24.32
N ASP A 828 -7.98 -3.69 -23.92
CA ASP A 828 -9.11 -3.65 -24.86
C ASP A 828 -9.03 -2.40 -25.76
N ASN A 829 -9.23 -2.58 -27.07
CA ASN A 829 -9.06 -1.52 -28.08
C ASN A 829 -7.70 -0.80 -28.08
N GLY A 830 -6.64 -1.43 -27.55
CA GLY A 830 -5.28 -0.89 -27.50
C GLY A 830 -5.05 0.14 -26.39
N ASP A 831 -5.94 0.23 -25.39
CA ASP A 831 -5.82 1.15 -24.25
C ASP A 831 -5.53 0.40 -22.93
N THR A 832 -4.25 0.33 -22.58
CA THR A 832 -3.79 -0.28 -21.33
C THR A 832 -4.08 0.58 -20.11
N LEU A 833 -4.04 1.92 -20.22
CA LEU A 833 -4.28 2.84 -19.10
C LEU A 833 -5.72 2.77 -18.60
N SER A 834 -6.69 2.60 -19.49
CA SER A 834 -8.08 2.32 -19.10
C SER A 834 -8.22 1.00 -18.32
N SER A 835 -7.38 0.01 -18.65
CA SER A 835 -7.35 -1.30 -17.96
C SER A 835 -6.78 -1.15 -16.54
N TYR A 836 -5.69 -0.39 -16.37
CA TYR A 836 -5.17 -0.03 -15.05
C TYR A 836 -6.21 0.69 -14.19
N ALA A 837 -6.86 1.73 -14.75
CA ALA A 837 -7.83 2.52 -14.00
C ALA A 837 -9.04 1.67 -13.55
N LEU A 838 -9.57 0.82 -14.41
CA LEU A 838 -10.68 -0.06 -14.07
C LEU A 838 -10.31 -1.15 -13.08
N SER A 839 -9.18 -1.83 -13.30
CA SER A 839 -8.72 -2.92 -12.43
C SER A 839 -8.43 -2.41 -11.02
N TYR A 840 -7.81 -1.23 -10.90
CA TYR A 840 -7.61 -0.56 -9.62
C TYR A 840 -8.93 -0.35 -8.88
N ILE A 841 -9.86 0.40 -9.48
CA ILE A 841 -11.09 0.79 -8.78
C ILE A 841 -11.94 -0.47 -8.49
N PHE A 842 -11.90 -1.48 -9.36
CA PHE A 842 -12.59 -2.75 -9.11
C PHE A 842 -12.00 -3.49 -7.90
N LEU A 843 -10.67 -3.65 -7.80
CA LEU A 843 -10.05 -4.30 -6.65
C LEU A 843 -10.27 -3.52 -5.34
N GLN A 844 -10.35 -2.19 -5.42
CA GLN A 844 -10.73 -1.36 -4.27
C GLN A 844 -12.21 -1.52 -3.89
N TYR A 845 -13.09 -1.76 -4.86
CA TYR A 845 -14.47 -2.16 -4.60
C TYR A 845 -14.51 -3.54 -3.91
N ILE A 846 -13.75 -4.52 -4.38
CA ILE A 846 -13.65 -5.85 -3.76
C ILE A 846 -13.16 -5.75 -2.30
N ARG A 847 -12.10 -4.97 -2.06
CA ARG A 847 -11.61 -4.61 -0.72
C ARG A 847 -12.69 -3.98 0.16
N ALA A 848 -13.43 -3.02 -0.38
CA ALA A 848 -14.54 -2.41 0.34
C ALA A 848 -15.62 -3.45 0.67
N GLN A 849 -15.98 -4.33 -0.26
CA GLN A 849 -16.97 -5.38 -0.02
C GLN A 849 -16.50 -6.40 1.04
N ALA A 850 -15.21 -6.73 1.08
CA ALA A 850 -14.62 -7.54 2.15
C ALA A 850 -14.59 -6.82 3.50
N GLY A 851 -14.42 -5.48 3.48
CA GLY A 851 -14.19 -4.68 4.68
C GLY A 851 -12.80 -4.90 5.29
N SER A 852 -11.85 -5.42 4.51
CA SER A 852 -10.50 -5.77 4.96
C SER A 852 -9.51 -5.79 3.80
N ASP A 853 -8.30 -5.27 4.02
CA ASP A 853 -7.19 -5.35 3.06
C ASP A 853 -6.65 -6.78 2.90
N ASN A 854 -6.92 -7.69 3.86
CA ASN A 854 -6.51 -9.09 3.78
C ASN A 854 -7.14 -9.84 2.59
N VAL A 855 -8.20 -9.30 1.98
CA VAL A 855 -8.80 -9.91 0.79
C VAL A 855 -7.80 -10.03 -0.36
N PHE A 856 -6.82 -9.11 -0.47
CA PHE A 856 -5.80 -9.20 -1.51
C PHE A 856 -4.92 -10.44 -1.34
N LYS A 857 -4.59 -10.78 -0.09
CA LYS A 857 -3.90 -12.03 0.25
C LYS A 857 -4.74 -13.24 -0.06
N ASP A 858 -6.03 -13.18 0.26
CA ASP A 858 -6.95 -14.30 0.02
C ASP A 858 -7.17 -14.57 -1.46
N ILE A 859 -7.23 -13.52 -2.29
CA ILE A 859 -7.25 -13.62 -3.76
C ILE A 859 -5.97 -14.31 -4.23
N LEU A 860 -4.81 -13.90 -3.72
CA LEU A 860 -3.53 -14.45 -4.14
C LEU A 860 -3.30 -15.91 -3.68
N LEU A 861 -3.83 -16.29 -2.51
CA LEU A 861 -3.68 -17.63 -1.93
C LEU A 861 -4.76 -18.62 -2.38
N SER A 862 -5.75 -18.16 -3.15
CA SER A 862 -6.74 -19.04 -3.76
C SER A 862 -6.07 -20.01 -4.72
N SER A 863 -6.41 -21.29 -4.62
CA SER A 863 -5.94 -22.32 -5.56
C SER A 863 -6.61 -22.26 -6.92
N ASP A 864 -7.65 -21.43 -7.07
CA ASP A 864 -8.26 -21.10 -8.35
C ASP A 864 -7.54 -19.88 -8.91
N ASN A 865 -6.71 -20.04 -9.95
CA ASN A 865 -5.97 -18.94 -10.58
C ASN A 865 -6.75 -18.33 -11.77
N SER A 866 -8.05 -18.60 -11.87
CA SER A 866 -8.95 -17.99 -12.85
C SER A 866 -9.59 -16.70 -12.31
N ALA A 867 -10.44 -16.05 -13.13
CA ALA A 867 -11.19 -14.88 -12.70
C ALA A 867 -12.12 -15.13 -11.48
N ASN A 868 -12.45 -16.39 -11.19
CA ASN A 868 -13.28 -16.80 -10.04
C ASN A 868 -12.53 -16.79 -8.70
N THR A 869 -11.21 -16.51 -8.69
CA THR A 869 -10.47 -16.33 -7.45
C THR A 869 -11.05 -15.23 -6.56
N VAL A 870 -11.56 -14.16 -7.19
CA VAL A 870 -12.16 -13.01 -6.49
C VAL A 870 -13.41 -13.44 -5.71
N THR A 871 -14.27 -14.27 -6.31
CA THR A 871 -15.49 -14.75 -5.64
C THR A 871 -15.14 -15.74 -4.53
N SER A 872 -14.14 -16.59 -4.76
CA SER A 872 -13.64 -17.53 -3.76
C SER A 872 -13.08 -16.81 -2.53
N ALA A 873 -12.28 -15.76 -2.73
CA ALA A 873 -11.76 -14.93 -1.64
C ALA A 873 -12.88 -14.20 -0.87
N LEU A 874 -13.82 -13.58 -1.60
CA LEU A 874 -14.94 -12.83 -0.99
C LEU A 874 -15.92 -13.69 -0.19
N SER A 875 -16.05 -14.98 -0.51
CA SER A 875 -16.89 -15.91 0.24
C SER A 875 -16.48 -16.01 1.72
N LYS A 876 -15.17 -15.87 2.02
CA LYS A 876 -14.62 -15.82 3.39
C LYS A 876 -15.12 -14.63 4.20
N TYR A 877 -15.55 -13.57 3.51
CA TYR A 877 -16.08 -12.33 4.10
C TYR A 877 -17.62 -12.28 4.06
N GLY A 878 -18.29 -13.40 3.77
CA GLY A 878 -19.75 -13.49 3.72
C GLY A 878 -20.38 -12.93 2.44
N VAL A 879 -19.58 -12.61 1.42
CA VAL A 879 -20.07 -12.12 0.12
C VAL A 879 -20.12 -13.27 -0.87
N ASN A 880 -21.31 -13.84 -1.07
CA ASN A 880 -21.55 -14.97 -1.96
C ASN A 880 -22.25 -14.50 -3.25
N LYS A 881 -21.47 -14.03 -4.22
CA LYS A 881 -21.95 -13.56 -5.53
C LYS A 881 -21.10 -14.14 -6.65
N SER A 882 -21.68 -14.32 -7.82
CA SER A 882 -20.93 -14.61 -9.04
C SER A 882 -20.08 -13.40 -9.44
N LEU A 883 -19.05 -13.63 -10.26
CA LEU A 883 -18.20 -12.55 -10.76
C LEU A 883 -18.99 -11.57 -11.63
N GLY A 884 -19.95 -12.06 -12.42
CA GLY A 884 -20.85 -11.23 -13.23
C GLY A 884 -21.69 -10.27 -12.38
N GLU A 885 -22.31 -10.77 -11.31
CA GLU A 885 -23.06 -9.94 -10.36
C GLU A 885 -22.16 -8.91 -9.66
N LEU A 886 -20.94 -9.29 -9.28
CA LEU A 886 -19.97 -8.37 -8.67
C LEU A 886 -19.54 -7.25 -9.62
N LEU A 887 -19.35 -7.56 -10.91
CA LEU A 887 -19.03 -6.59 -11.94
C LEU A 887 -20.19 -5.61 -12.13
N THR A 888 -21.43 -6.09 -12.17
CA THR A 888 -22.62 -5.22 -12.25
C THR A 888 -22.77 -4.35 -10.99
N ASP A 889 -22.61 -4.92 -9.81
CA ASP A 889 -22.69 -4.17 -8.55
C ASP A 889 -21.58 -3.13 -8.43
N PHE A 890 -20.35 -3.46 -8.83
CA PHE A 890 -19.26 -2.51 -8.97
C PHE A 890 -19.67 -1.32 -9.85
N ARG A 891 -20.26 -1.57 -11.02
CA ARG A 891 -20.70 -0.51 -11.92
C ARG A 891 -21.82 0.34 -11.32
N ILE A 892 -22.71 -0.24 -10.54
CA ILE A 892 -23.73 0.51 -9.79
C ILE A 892 -23.06 1.36 -8.68
N ALA A 893 -22.07 0.81 -7.98
CA ALA A 893 -21.33 1.49 -6.92
C ALA A 893 -20.60 2.75 -7.38
N LEU A 894 -20.11 2.77 -8.63
CA LEU A 894 -19.51 3.96 -9.23
C LEU A 894 -20.52 5.12 -9.40
N VAL A 895 -21.80 4.81 -9.55
CA VAL A 895 -22.89 5.78 -9.68
C VAL A 895 -23.38 6.22 -8.31
N LEU A 896 -23.93 5.29 -7.52
CA LEU A 896 -24.65 5.58 -6.27
C LEU A 896 -23.74 5.93 -5.09
N LYS A 897 -22.57 5.28 -5.00
CA LYS A 897 -21.58 5.50 -3.93
C LYS A 897 -22.17 5.39 -2.51
N ASN A 898 -23.08 4.44 -2.31
CA ASN A 898 -23.75 4.26 -1.02
C ASN A 898 -22.75 4.01 0.13
N GLY A 899 -23.03 4.56 1.32
CA GLY A 899 -22.16 4.38 2.50
C GLY A 899 -22.13 2.95 3.05
N SER A 900 -23.05 2.09 2.61
CA SER A 900 -23.14 0.69 3.02
C SER A 900 -23.77 -0.16 1.92
N GLY A 901 -23.59 -1.49 1.99
CA GLY A 901 -24.14 -2.43 1.03
C GLY A 901 -23.32 -2.54 -0.26
N PRO A 902 -23.85 -3.25 -1.28
CA PRO A 902 -23.11 -3.59 -2.49
C PRO A 902 -22.94 -2.43 -3.46
N TYR A 903 -23.69 -1.33 -3.30
CA TYR A 903 -23.74 -0.22 -4.25
C TYR A 903 -22.89 0.97 -3.82
N GLY A 904 -21.77 0.71 -3.16
CA GLY A 904 -20.79 1.73 -2.82
C GLY A 904 -19.52 1.15 -2.20
N PHE A 905 -18.57 2.04 -1.89
CA PHE A 905 -17.26 1.69 -1.34
C PHE A 905 -17.27 1.66 0.20
N ARG A 906 -18.38 1.22 0.81
CA ARG A 906 -18.59 1.23 2.27
C ARG A 906 -18.27 2.58 2.96
N GLY A 907 -18.58 3.69 2.28
CA GLY A 907 -18.32 5.04 2.81
C GLY A 907 -16.87 5.50 2.70
N ASP A 908 -16.00 4.77 2.00
CA ASP A 908 -14.64 5.20 1.66
C ASP A 908 -14.71 6.46 0.77
N GLY A 909 -14.38 7.60 1.38
CA GLY A 909 -14.50 8.92 0.77
C GLY A 909 -13.54 9.16 -0.40
N ASP A 910 -12.48 8.36 -0.51
CA ASP A 910 -11.45 8.48 -1.55
C ASP A 910 -12.03 8.26 -2.96
N PHE A 911 -13.10 7.46 -3.07
CA PHE A 911 -13.78 7.15 -4.34
C PHE A 911 -14.96 8.08 -4.65
N ASN A 912 -15.24 9.09 -3.82
CA ASN A 912 -16.29 10.07 -4.09
C ASN A 912 -16.02 10.91 -5.35
N SER A 913 -14.76 11.07 -5.71
CA SER A 913 -14.33 11.81 -6.90
C SER A 913 -14.51 11.02 -8.21
N VAL A 914 -14.88 9.74 -8.15
CA VAL A 914 -15.15 8.94 -9.35
C VAL A 914 -16.40 9.44 -10.07
N ALA A 915 -16.26 9.75 -11.35
CA ALA A 915 -17.31 10.30 -12.20
C ALA A 915 -17.50 9.41 -13.44
N VAL A 916 -18.68 8.79 -13.54
CA VAL A 916 -19.05 8.00 -14.72
C VAL A 916 -19.37 8.91 -15.90
N GLN A 917 -18.99 8.49 -17.11
CA GLN A 917 -19.36 9.16 -18.35
C GLN A 917 -20.46 8.39 -19.08
N PHE A 918 -21.35 9.11 -19.75
CA PHE A 918 -22.49 8.52 -20.45
C PHE A 918 -22.18 8.23 -21.93
N TYR A 919 -22.47 7.00 -22.35
CA TYR A 919 -22.41 6.55 -23.73
C TYR A 919 -23.53 7.18 -24.56
N SER A 920 -23.18 7.70 -25.74
CA SER A 920 -24.12 8.42 -26.61
C SER A 920 -24.53 7.66 -27.88
N GLY A 921 -24.02 6.44 -28.08
CA GLY A 921 -24.36 5.62 -29.25
C GLY A 921 -25.61 4.77 -29.06
N GLY A 922 -26.01 4.10 -30.15
CA GLY A 922 -27.11 3.12 -30.17
C GLY A 922 -26.67 1.72 -29.72
N SER A 923 -27.02 0.69 -30.50
CA SER A 923 -26.58 -0.69 -30.23
C SER A 923 -25.06 -0.85 -30.37
N LYS A 924 -24.45 -1.67 -29.50
CA LYS A 924 -23.03 -2.01 -29.53
C LYS A 924 -22.78 -3.43 -29.04
N ASP A 925 -21.70 -4.06 -29.50
CA ASP A 925 -21.20 -5.30 -28.90
C ASP A 925 -20.28 -4.98 -27.71
N LEU A 926 -20.62 -5.53 -26.54
CA LEU A 926 -19.83 -5.45 -25.33
C LEU A 926 -19.11 -6.76 -25.09
N ARG A 927 -17.84 -6.67 -24.75
CA ARG A 927 -17.03 -7.80 -24.32
C ARG A 927 -17.44 -8.25 -22.90
N GLY A 928 -17.17 -9.50 -22.50
CA GLY A 928 -17.38 -9.93 -21.11
C GLY A 928 -16.73 -8.99 -20.10
N GLY A 929 -17.47 -8.57 -19.06
CA GLY A 929 -17.02 -7.59 -18.05
C GLY A 929 -17.01 -6.12 -18.49
N SER A 930 -17.47 -5.81 -19.70
CA SER A 930 -17.71 -4.44 -20.17
C SER A 930 -19.07 -3.91 -19.71
N ALA A 931 -19.18 -2.60 -19.55
CA ALA A 931 -20.45 -1.94 -19.27
C ALA A 931 -20.50 -0.51 -19.82
N VAL A 932 -21.69 -0.01 -20.12
CA VAL A 932 -21.94 1.38 -20.51
C VAL A 932 -23.07 1.99 -19.69
N TYR A 933 -23.04 3.31 -19.53
CA TYR A 933 -24.10 4.08 -18.87
C TYR A 933 -24.83 4.96 -19.89
N LYS A 934 -26.16 5.02 -19.82
CA LYS A 934 -27.00 5.88 -20.65
C LYS A 934 -27.94 6.71 -19.79
N ALA A 935 -28.21 7.94 -20.20
CA ALA A 935 -29.29 8.72 -19.62
C ALA A 935 -30.65 8.19 -20.14
N ILE A 936 -31.59 7.96 -19.23
CA ILE A 936 -32.97 7.54 -19.52
C ILE A 936 -33.94 8.43 -18.73
N ASN A 937 -35.20 8.55 -19.17
CA ASN A 937 -36.20 9.35 -18.47
C ASN A 937 -37.62 8.93 -18.88
N PRO A 938 -38.49 8.45 -17.96
CA PRO A 938 -38.21 7.99 -16.59
C PRO A 938 -37.86 6.50 -16.51
N SER A 939 -37.85 5.78 -17.65
CA SER A 939 -37.59 4.34 -17.71
C SER A 939 -37.00 3.92 -19.05
N PHE A 940 -36.52 2.68 -19.12
CA PHE A 940 -36.09 1.98 -20.32
C PHE A 940 -36.81 0.63 -20.44
N THR A 941 -37.40 0.36 -21.59
CA THR A 941 -38.01 -0.95 -21.88
C THR A 941 -37.02 -1.79 -22.67
N ASP A 942 -36.77 -3.00 -22.19
CA ASP A 942 -35.97 -4.02 -22.84
C ASP A 942 -36.50 -4.27 -24.27
N PRO A 943 -35.68 -4.07 -25.32
CA PRO A 943 -36.07 -4.34 -26.69
C PRO A 943 -36.22 -5.84 -27.03
N GLY A 944 -35.80 -6.74 -26.13
CA GLY A 944 -35.89 -8.20 -26.31
C GLY A 944 -34.91 -8.75 -27.33
N ASN A 945 -33.85 -7.99 -27.67
CA ASN A 945 -32.85 -8.35 -28.69
C ASN A 945 -31.39 -8.24 -28.20
N SER A 946 -31.17 -8.20 -26.88
CA SER A 946 -29.83 -8.27 -26.28
C SER A 946 -29.28 -9.69 -26.22
N GLY A 947 -27.98 -9.81 -25.97
CA GLY A 947 -27.37 -11.10 -25.61
C GLY A 947 -27.84 -11.61 -24.23
N SER A 948 -27.68 -12.91 -24.00
CA SER A 948 -28.15 -13.60 -22.79
C SER A 948 -27.42 -13.23 -21.50
N SER A 949 -26.20 -12.70 -21.59
CA SER A 949 -25.38 -12.23 -20.46
C SER A 949 -25.48 -10.72 -20.27
N ILE A 950 -26.29 -10.02 -21.07
CA ILE A 950 -26.55 -8.59 -20.90
C ILE A 950 -27.56 -8.40 -19.77
N GLN A 951 -27.13 -7.70 -18.73
CA GLN A 951 -27.97 -7.24 -17.64
C GLN A 951 -28.21 -5.72 -17.80
N TYR A 952 -29.47 -5.34 -17.97
CA TYR A 952 -29.91 -3.96 -17.86
C TYR A 952 -30.21 -3.62 -16.41
N VAL A 953 -29.85 -2.41 -15.99
CA VAL A 953 -30.15 -1.90 -14.65
C VAL A 953 -30.61 -0.45 -14.74
N GLY A 954 -31.82 -0.17 -14.26
CA GLY A 954 -32.30 1.17 -14.02
C GLY A 954 -31.76 1.70 -12.68
N ILE A 955 -31.21 2.91 -12.67
CA ILE A 955 -30.64 3.53 -11.49
C ILE A 955 -31.30 4.89 -11.27
N CYS A 956 -31.76 5.12 -10.04
CA CYS A 956 -32.22 6.41 -9.53
C CYS A 956 -31.09 7.06 -8.75
N ASN A 957 -30.30 7.91 -9.43
CA ASN A 957 -29.21 8.67 -8.83
C ASN A 957 -29.65 10.09 -8.46
#